data_AF-A0AAU4BG41-F1
#
_entry.id   AF-A0AAU4BG41-F1
#
_cell.length_a   1.000
_cell.length_b   1.000
_cell.length_c   1.000
_cell.angle_alpha   90.00
_cell.angle_beta   90.00
_cell.angle_gamma   90.00
#
_symmetry.space_group_name_H-M   'P 1'
#
loop_
_entity.id
_entity.type
_entity.pdbx_description
1 polymer ?
#
loop_
_entity_poly.entity_id
_entity_poly.type
_entity_poly.pdbx_seq_one_letter_code
_entity_poly.pdbx_strand_id
1 'polypeptide(L)'
;MTDSPRVPEAPASMLPSLLVEPPWTRDGTRSAAPAVVQGLKRPKTPAVESWPPGLREEFRDASDGWRANEAPIPDDVDFEAIAAYFRSGEALQDGRGGRRAERYRWLVLAGPDDLARELLADERYFDDHSGWVYRVPLQRFAAKRGLAAHPLILHAAKEHLSCAVALVPFLDDATAQFMIKGMGSWAVEEAARAWFAWHGPAAAPFVIPEALRKPGPKRTHAENGLAIIVREHGRECVIEAAARYGEHVAEAIGASVTDPLDRYPDPLPEPDDEFVRERLPQVLLRGREQALPVTATRHLVTMLRISTPQEPYPGCEPVFEHLDPDSLAELAWALYAAEFVRDRWASEGVEYAFRRLGNAGTAAKLAAAMGRWDKSYVWSQRGWNALDVLTAIDSPDTLRLLDRLARKASDVKRMRPRAQGRLNEVARERGITPEQLADRLVPDFGLDGEGGLTLDYGPRQFRVGFDEELRPVVFDGNGHRRKTLPKPGAKDDDTLAPAAYKRFADLKKEVRAVAADQVKRLEQAMISGRSWTRDEFGKVLAGHPLLRHIVRRLVWSAGPARFRVAEDGTYADVHDDAFDLPDEPVTLPHPVLLTDLAAWAEVFADYELLQPFPQLGRTVHEPADGEGTASRLTRFEGASVPNGPIFGLTRAGWTLGAKETGGYQRQISLELGEKRYLVLYLEPGIRVLTPEDAPVQEIEEVRLAASSHGAGKVTFEELGPVLTSEVLATLTKLTGRGEEA
;
A
#
# COMPACT_ATOMS: atom_id res chain seq x y z
N MET A 1 -11.91 24.13 -18.60
CA MET A 1 -12.55 25.35 -18.10
C MET A 1 -13.98 24.99 -17.78
N THR A 2 -14.36 25.01 -16.51
CA THR A 2 -15.73 24.75 -16.05
C THR A 2 -16.57 26.00 -16.32
N ASP A 3 -17.69 25.80 -16.99
CA ASP A 3 -18.68 26.81 -17.41
C ASP A 3 -19.53 27.33 -16.23
N SER A 4 -18.90 27.50 -15.06
CA SER A 4 -19.59 28.00 -13.87
C SER A 4 -19.68 29.53 -13.92
N PRO A 5 -20.86 30.13 -13.67
CA PRO A 5 -21.01 31.57 -13.67
C PRO A 5 -20.08 32.19 -12.62
N ARG A 6 -19.31 33.21 -13.03
CA ARG A 6 -18.41 33.92 -12.10
C ARG A 6 -19.21 34.62 -11.01
N VAL A 7 -18.75 34.52 -9.78
CA VAL A 7 -19.33 35.22 -8.62
C VAL A 7 -18.51 36.46 -8.26
N PRO A 8 -19.10 37.49 -7.61
CA PRO A 8 -18.38 38.72 -7.24
C PRO A 8 -17.24 38.46 -6.25
N GLU A 9 -16.21 39.32 -6.27
CA GLU A 9 -15.08 39.26 -5.34
C GLU A 9 -15.48 39.77 -3.95
N ALA A 10 -15.00 39.09 -2.90
CA ALA A 10 -15.22 39.47 -1.51
C ALA A 10 -14.40 40.71 -1.12
N PRO A 11 -14.96 41.65 -0.34
CA PRO A 11 -14.19 42.75 0.23
C PRO A 11 -13.19 42.24 1.29
N ALA A 12 -12.07 42.96 1.46
CA ALA A 12 -11.01 42.59 2.40
C ALA A 12 -11.49 42.40 3.86
N SER A 13 -12.56 43.10 4.27
CA SER A 13 -13.18 42.96 5.59
C SER A 13 -13.82 41.60 5.87
N MET A 14 -14.11 40.81 4.83
CA MET A 14 -14.68 39.47 4.94
C MET A 14 -13.62 38.36 4.88
N LEU A 15 -12.34 38.73 4.73
CA LEU A 15 -11.23 37.79 4.56
C LEU A 15 -10.41 37.68 5.85
N PRO A 16 -9.88 36.47 6.17
CA PRO A 16 -8.87 36.31 7.21
C PRO A 16 -7.67 37.24 6.98
N SER A 17 -7.11 37.80 8.05
CA SER A 17 -5.96 38.72 7.97
C SER A 17 -4.76 38.11 7.24
N LEU A 18 -4.56 36.79 7.35
CA LEU A 18 -3.49 36.07 6.64
C LEU A 18 -3.65 36.09 5.11
N LEU A 19 -4.87 36.24 4.58
CA LEU A 19 -5.10 36.39 3.13
C LEU A 19 -4.96 37.83 2.65
N VAL A 20 -5.14 38.82 3.52
CA VAL A 20 -5.05 40.25 3.17
C VAL A 20 -3.62 40.75 3.37
N GLU A 21 -3.03 40.47 4.53
CA GLU A 21 -1.72 40.93 4.98
C GLU A 21 -0.91 39.76 5.60
N PRO A 22 -0.45 38.80 4.76
CA PRO A 22 0.39 37.71 5.23
C PRO A 22 1.72 38.23 5.81
N PRO A 23 2.44 37.41 6.59
CA PRO A 23 3.63 37.89 7.31
C PRO A 23 4.75 38.49 6.42
N TRP A 24 4.90 38.00 5.19
CA TRP A 24 5.90 38.51 4.24
C TRP A 24 5.55 39.85 3.59
N THR A 25 4.32 40.36 3.74
CA THR A 25 3.95 41.71 3.28
C THR A 25 4.10 42.77 4.36
N ARG A 26 4.50 42.40 5.58
CA ARG A 26 4.70 43.32 6.70
C ARG A 26 6.12 43.89 6.65
N ASP A 27 6.25 45.21 6.64
CA ASP A 27 7.56 45.87 6.71
C ASP A 27 8.28 45.51 8.03
N GLY A 28 9.47 44.91 7.93
CA GLY A 28 10.42 44.80 9.06
C GLY A 28 10.50 43.46 9.81
N THR A 29 9.90 42.36 9.35
CA THR A 29 9.95 41.04 10.03
C THR A 29 11.24 40.25 9.83
N ARG A 30 12.20 40.75 9.05
CA ARG A 30 13.51 40.10 8.87
C ARG A 30 14.43 40.34 10.07
N SER A 31 14.30 39.44 11.03
CA SER A 31 15.17 39.11 12.18
C SER A 31 16.24 40.12 12.56
N ALA A 32 16.15 40.61 13.81
CA ALA A 32 17.27 41.19 14.54
C ALA A 32 18.53 40.31 14.44
N ALA A 33 19.71 40.93 14.59
CA ALA A 33 20.99 40.22 14.51
C ALA A 33 21.00 38.96 15.39
N PRO A 34 21.50 37.83 14.89
CA PRO A 34 21.44 36.55 15.61
C PRO A 34 22.08 36.66 16.98
N ALA A 35 21.33 36.38 18.05
CA ALA A 35 21.86 36.37 19.40
C ALA A 35 22.96 35.29 19.52
N VAL A 36 24.09 35.65 20.12
CA VAL A 36 25.22 34.75 20.38
C VAL A 36 25.53 34.77 21.87
N VAL A 37 25.45 33.60 22.52
CA VAL A 37 25.75 33.43 23.94
C VAL A 37 26.93 32.48 24.09
N GLN A 38 27.98 32.95 24.75
CA GLN A 38 29.22 32.19 24.97
C GLN A 38 29.13 31.37 26.27
N GLY A 39 29.87 30.26 26.34
CA GLY A 39 30.07 29.51 27.60
C GLY A 39 28.95 28.55 28.03
N LEU A 40 27.92 28.36 27.21
CA LEU A 40 26.85 27.39 27.49
C LEU A 40 27.37 25.95 27.44
N LYS A 41 27.14 25.19 28.51
CA LYS A 41 27.54 23.77 28.61
C LYS A 41 26.35 22.85 28.42
N ARG A 42 26.46 21.87 27.53
CA ARG A 42 25.43 20.84 27.36
C ARG A 42 25.31 19.96 28.61
N PRO A 43 24.13 19.42 28.93
CA PRO A 43 23.97 18.52 30.06
C PRO A 43 24.80 17.25 29.85
N LYS A 44 25.45 16.77 30.91
CA LYS A 44 26.15 15.48 30.91
C LYS A 44 25.29 14.43 31.62
N THR A 45 24.13 14.14 31.06
CA THR A 45 23.22 13.11 31.58
C THR A 45 23.55 11.75 30.97
N PRO A 46 23.39 10.64 31.72
CA PRO A 46 23.42 9.30 31.15
C PRO A 46 22.39 9.13 30.03
N ALA A 47 22.64 8.19 29.12
CA ALA A 47 21.66 7.85 28.09
C ALA A 47 20.39 7.26 28.71
N VAL A 48 19.26 7.75 28.24
CA VAL A 48 17.93 7.23 28.60
C VAL A 48 17.21 6.74 27.36
N GLU A 49 16.36 5.75 27.55
CA GLU A 49 15.55 5.11 26.51
C GLU A 49 14.11 5.65 26.61
N SER A 50 13.59 6.16 25.48
CA SER A 50 12.22 6.61 25.32
C SER A 50 11.75 6.27 23.90
N TRP A 51 10.76 5.38 23.79
CA TRP A 51 10.30 4.85 22.50
C TRP A 51 9.06 5.57 21.99
N PRO A 52 9.06 6.05 20.72
CA PRO A 52 7.83 6.40 20.04
C PRO A 52 6.84 5.21 20.05
N PRO A 53 5.52 5.46 20.18
CA PRO A 53 4.51 4.41 20.16
C PRO A 53 4.64 3.51 18.92
N GLY A 54 4.65 2.19 19.10
CA GLY A 54 4.72 1.21 18.01
C GLY A 54 6.12 0.99 17.40
N LEU A 55 7.08 1.90 17.63
CA LEU A 55 8.41 1.80 17.02
C LEU A 55 9.20 0.60 17.55
N ARG A 56 8.99 0.21 18.81
CA ARG A 56 9.68 -0.94 19.41
C ARG A 56 9.24 -2.24 18.76
N GLU A 57 7.95 -2.39 18.50
CA GLU A 57 7.36 -3.51 17.77
C GLU A 57 7.82 -3.52 16.31
N GLU A 58 7.80 -2.37 15.64
CA GLU A 58 8.31 -2.24 14.27
C GLU A 58 9.77 -2.68 14.17
N PHE A 59 10.63 -2.23 15.09
CA PHE A 59 12.04 -2.62 15.12
C PHE A 59 12.25 -4.09 15.46
N ARG A 60 11.44 -4.67 16.33
CA ARG A 60 11.47 -6.11 16.63
C ARG A 60 11.13 -6.94 15.41
N ASP A 61 10.12 -6.50 14.65
CA ASP A 61 9.53 -7.25 13.55
C ASP A 61 10.16 -6.90 12.19
N ALA A 62 11.05 -5.91 12.15
CA ALA A 62 11.76 -5.44 10.97
C ALA A 62 12.41 -6.58 10.16
N SER A 63 12.24 -6.54 8.84
CA SER A 63 12.79 -7.50 7.89
C SER A 63 13.34 -6.75 6.68
N ASP A 64 14.47 -7.21 6.16
CA ASP A 64 14.95 -6.88 4.82
C ASP A 64 15.07 -8.15 3.98
N GLY A 65 15.48 -8.01 2.71
CA GLY A 65 15.71 -9.16 1.83
C GLY A 65 16.84 -10.08 2.30
N TRP A 66 17.67 -9.65 3.25
CA TRP A 66 18.76 -10.44 3.82
C TRP A 66 18.29 -11.31 4.99
N ARG A 67 17.25 -10.88 5.72
CA ARG A 67 16.61 -11.69 6.78
C ARG A 67 16.10 -13.04 6.27
N ALA A 68 15.62 -13.12 5.02
CA ALA A 68 15.18 -14.39 4.42
C ALA A 68 16.32 -15.41 4.29
N ASN A 69 17.58 -14.94 4.31
CA ASN A 69 18.78 -15.76 4.24
C ASN A 69 19.48 -15.89 5.60
N GLU A 70 18.93 -15.34 6.70
CA GLU A 70 19.50 -15.52 8.04
C GLU A 70 19.32 -16.98 8.49
N ALA A 71 20.42 -17.63 8.87
CA ALA A 71 20.34 -18.94 9.49
C ALA A 71 19.49 -18.87 10.78
N PRO A 72 18.49 -19.76 10.94
CA PRO A 72 17.73 -19.84 12.18
C PRO A 72 18.67 -20.15 13.34
N ILE A 73 18.27 -19.74 14.55
CA ILE A 73 18.99 -20.12 15.77
C ILE A 73 18.77 -21.63 15.96
N PRO A 74 19.83 -22.44 16.04
CA PRO A 74 19.68 -23.86 16.37
C PRO A 74 19.01 -24.04 17.75
N ASP A 75 18.24 -25.13 17.92
CA ASP A 75 17.54 -25.41 19.18
C ASP A 75 18.51 -25.74 20.34
N ASP A 76 19.75 -26.10 20.03
CA ASP A 76 20.79 -26.59 20.95
C ASP A 76 21.96 -25.60 21.13
N VAL A 77 21.74 -24.31 20.94
CA VAL A 77 22.80 -23.30 21.09
C VAL A 77 23.30 -23.20 22.53
N ASP A 78 24.60 -23.45 22.71
CA ASP A 78 25.33 -23.12 23.94
C ASP A 78 25.74 -21.64 23.95
N PHE A 79 24.92 -20.81 24.59
CA PHE A 79 25.19 -19.38 24.70
C PHE A 79 26.42 -19.04 25.55
N GLU A 80 26.78 -19.88 26.52
CA GLU A 80 27.98 -19.67 27.34
C GLU A 80 29.24 -19.93 26.55
N ALA A 81 29.26 -20.99 25.73
CA ALA A 81 30.35 -21.24 24.80
C ALA A 81 30.51 -20.09 23.79
N ILE A 82 29.40 -19.54 23.26
CA ILE A 82 29.44 -18.37 22.39
C ILE A 82 30.00 -17.15 23.12
N ALA A 83 29.52 -16.88 24.35
CA ALA A 83 30.02 -15.76 25.15
C ALA A 83 31.52 -15.90 25.44
N ALA A 84 31.98 -17.10 25.81
CA ALA A 84 33.39 -17.40 26.04
C ALA A 84 34.26 -17.18 24.78
N TYR A 85 33.77 -17.58 23.60
CA TYR A 85 34.43 -17.37 22.30
C TYR A 85 34.65 -15.87 21.98
N PHE A 86 33.69 -15.00 22.31
CA PHE A 86 33.87 -13.56 22.17
C PHE A 86 34.74 -12.97 23.30
N ARG A 87 34.51 -13.37 24.55
CA ARG A 87 35.23 -12.89 25.73
C ARG A 87 36.74 -13.14 25.60
N SER A 88 37.14 -14.34 25.17
CA SER A 88 38.53 -14.75 24.99
C SER A 88 39.27 -13.99 23.88
N GLY A 89 38.54 -13.38 22.95
CA GLY A 89 39.11 -12.78 21.74
C GLY A 89 39.36 -13.77 20.61
N GLU A 90 38.99 -15.05 20.76
CA GLU A 90 39.08 -16.06 19.70
C GLU A 90 38.31 -15.61 18.45
N ALA A 91 37.15 -14.98 18.63
CA ALA A 91 36.36 -14.42 17.55
C ALA A 91 37.11 -13.41 16.66
N LEU A 92 38.12 -12.72 17.19
CA LEU A 92 38.91 -11.75 16.42
C LEU A 92 39.83 -12.42 15.39
N GLN A 93 40.09 -13.74 15.52
CA GLN A 93 40.86 -14.50 14.55
C GLN A 93 40.02 -14.91 13.33
N ASP A 94 38.69 -14.94 13.49
CA ASP A 94 37.77 -15.19 12.39
C ASP A 94 37.51 -13.91 11.58
N GLY A 95 37.34 -14.07 10.26
CA GLY A 95 36.96 -12.98 9.38
C GLY A 95 35.62 -12.34 9.79
N ARG A 96 35.47 -11.03 9.54
CA ARG A 96 34.20 -10.31 9.78
C ARG A 96 33.08 -10.91 8.92
N GLY A 97 31.89 -11.08 9.50
CA GLY A 97 30.73 -11.69 8.84
C GLY A 97 30.57 -13.19 9.11
N GLY A 98 29.80 -13.88 8.27
CA GLY A 98 29.58 -15.33 8.34
C GLY A 98 29.22 -15.85 9.74
N ARG A 99 29.88 -16.94 10.16
CA ARG A 99 29.63 -17.60 11.46
C ARG A 99 29.88 -16.70 12.67
N ARG A 100 30.84 -15.77 12.60
CA ARG A 100 31.11 -14.81 13.67
C ARG A 100 29.91 -13.87 13.87
N ALA A 101 29.39 -13.29 12.79
CA ALA A 101 28.20 -12.43 12.85
C ALA A 101 26.92 -13.20 13.23
N GLU A 102 26.80 -14.46 12.80
CA GLU A 102 25.69 -15.35 13.21
C GLU A 102 25.67 -15.59 14.73
N ARG A 103 26.80 -16.02 15.30
CA ARG A 103 26.94 -16.25 16.74
C ARG A 103 26.69 -14.98 17.56
N TYR A 104 27.23 -13.84 17.10
CA TYR A 104 26.98 -12.54 17.74
C TYR A 104 25.48 -12.24 17.80
N ARG A 105 24.81 -12.36 16.64
CA ARG A 105 23.36 -12.13 16.53
C ARG A 105 22.55 -13.09 17.40
N TRP A 106 22.90 -14.38 17.44
CA TRP A 106 22.22 -15.37 18.28
C TRP A 106 22.30 -14.99 19.76
N LEU A 107 23.51 -14.68 20.27
CA LEU A 107 23.69 -14.29 21.66
C LEU A 107 22.92 -12.99 21.98
N VAL A 108 23.01 -11.98 21.10
CA VAL A 108 22.33 -10.71 21.31
C VAL A 108 20.80 -10.82 21.21
N LEU A 109 20.23 -11.64 20.34
CA LEU A 109 18.77 -11.71 20.17
C LEU A 109 18.07 -12.73 21.06
N ALA A 110 18.74 -13.84 21.38
CA ALA A 110 18.12 -14.98 22.06
C ALA A 110 18.85 -15.42 23.33
N GLY A 111 20.11 -15.03 23.52
CA GLY A 111 20.88 -15.47 24.67
C GLY A 111 20.48 -14.79 26.00
N PRO A 112 21.04 -15.29 27.12
CA PRO A 112 20.89 -14.69 28.44
C PRO A 112 21.24 -13.20 28.47
N ASP A 113 20.55 -12.49 29.35
CA ASP A 113 20.52 -11.03 29.41
C ASP A 113 21.87 -10.42 29.84
N ASP A 114 22.56 -11.09 30.75
CA ASP A 114 23.90 -10.75 31.24
C ASP A 114 24.98 -10.97 30.17
N LEU A 115 24.99 -12.13 29.53
CA LEU A 115 25.96 -12.46 28.47
C LEU A 115 25.82 -11.54 27.25
N ALA A 116 24.59 -11.23 26.85
CA ALA A 116 24.34 -10.29 25.76
C ALA A 116 24.81 -8.87 26.11
N ARG A 117 24.61 -8.41 27.36
CA ARG A 117 25.10 -7.09 27.81
C ARG A 117 26.61 -7.02 27.84
N GLU A 118 27.28 -8.08 28.28
CA GLU A 118 28.73 -8.19 28.26
C GLU A 118 29.27 -8.05 26.84
N LEU A 119 28.71 -8.81 25.88
CA LEU A 119 29.12 -8.75 24.49
C LEU A 119 28.85 -7.38 23.83
N LEU A 120 27.70 -6.76 24.14
CA LEU A 120 27.35 -5.43 23.62
C LEU A 120 28.22 -4.30 24.20
N ALA A 121 28.86 -4.52 25.35
CA ALA A 121 29.80 -3.59 25.94
C ALA A 121 31.24 -3.74 25.38
N ASP A 122 31.52 -4.80 24.62
CA ASP A 122 32.86 -5.08 24.10
C ASP A 122 33.13 -4.34 22.78
N GLU A 123 33.79 -3.20 22.88
CA GLU A 123 34.11 -2.32 21.75
C GLU A 123 34.95 -3.00 20.65
N ARG A 124 35.66 -4.10 20.97
CA ARG A 124 36.45 -4.86 19.99
C ARG A 124 35.62 -5.39 18.82
N TYR A 125 34.31 -5.55 19.02
CA TYR A 125 33.38 -6.12 18.04
C TYR A 125 32.45 -5.09 17.40
N PHE A 126 32.59 -3.79 17.72
CA PHE A 126 31.65 -2.78 17.22
C PHE A 126 31.68 -2.65 15.70
N ASP A 127 32.86 -2.77 15.11
CA ASP A 127 33.05 -2.72 13.66
C ASP A 127 32.43 -3.91 12.90
N ASP A 128 32.04 -4.98 13.60
CA ASP A 128 31.39 -6.11 12.94
C ASP A 128 29.97 -5.76 12.47
N HIS A 129 29.38 -4.70 13.03
CA HIS A 129 28.01 -4.26 12.78
C HIS A 129 27.94 -2.81 12.24
N SER A 130 29.06 -2.25 11.78
CA SER A 130 29.12 -0.90 11.20
C SER A 130 29.00 -0.93 9.67
N GLY A 131 27.81 -1.18 9.13
CA GLY A 131 27.62 -1.29 7.68
C GLY A 131 26.16 -1.16 7.26
N TRP A 132 25.90 -0.80 6.00
CA TRP A 132 24.54 -0.56 5.50
C TRP A 132 23.61 -1.79 5.64
N VAL A 133 24.18 -3.00 5.54
CA VAL A 133 23.46 -4.27 5.73
C VAL A 133 23.01 -4.52 7.18
N TYR A 134 23.59 -3.81 8.15
CA TYR A 134 23.30 -4.01 9.57
C TYR A 134 22.21 -3.07 10.12
N ARG A 135 21.60 -2.24 9.27
CA ARG A 135 20.50 -1.34 9.66
C ARG A 135 19.37 -2.10 10.39
N VAL A 136 18.87 -3.20 9.82
CA VAL A 136 17.78 -4.00 10.40
C VAL A 136 18.24 -4.79 11.64
N PRO A 137 19.41 -5.48 11.65
CA PRO A 137 19.96 -6.05 12.87
C PRO A 137 20.07 -5.08 14.04
N LEU A 138 20.55 -3.85 13.82
CA LEU A 138 20.71 -2.84 14.87
C LEU A 138 19.37 -2.35 15.43
N GLN A 139 18.33 -2.21 14.60
CA GLN A 139 16.96 -1.93 15.06
C GLN A 139 16.47 -3.04 16.00
N ARG A 140 16.67 -4.31 15.61
CA ARG A 140 16.28 -5.47 16.43
C ARG A 140 17.07 -5.53 17.74
N PHE A 141 18.37 -5.20 17.71
CA PHE A 141 19.21 -5.10 18.90
C PHE A 141 18.70 -4.00 19.84
N ALA A 142 18.34 -2.83 19.32
CA ALA A 142 17.71 -1.76 20.10
C ALA A 142 16.41 -2.25 20.75
N ALA A 143 15.50 -2.87 19.98
CA ALA A 143 14.21 -3.32 20.50
C ALA A 143 14.34 -4.39 21.59
N LYS A 144 15.30 -5.32 21.41
CA LYS A 144 15.53 -6.44 22.33
C LYS A 144 16.33 -6.04 23.57
N ARG A 145 17.38 -5.22 23.43
CA ARG A 145 18.39 -4.96 24.47
C ARG A 145 18.44 -3.51 24.95
N GLY A 146 17.68 -2.60 24.34
CA GLY A 146 17.52 -1.23 24.81
C GLY A 146 18.86 -0.51 24.99
N LEU A 147 19.02 0.17 26.12
CA LEU A 147 20.25 0.90 26.49
C LEU A 147 21.54 0.08 26.36
N ALA A 148 21.51 -1.24 26.52
CA ALA A 148 22.72 -2.06 26.38
C ALA A 148 23.27 -2.04 24.94
N ALA A 149 22.41 -1.90 23.94
CA ALA A 149 22.82 -1.86 22.54
C ALA A 149 23.23 -0.43 22.08
N HIS A 150 22.93 0.60 22.86
CA HIS A 150 23.13 2.00 22.48
C HIS A 150 24.58 2.34 22.07
N PRO A 151 25.63 1.93 22.81
CA PRO A 151 27.02 2.24 22.43
C PRO A 151 27.39 1.68 21.05
N LEU A 152 27.03 0.41 20.78
CA LEU A 152 27.23 -0.24 19.49
C LEU A 152 26.50 0.50 18.36
N ILE A 153 25.22 0.84 18.58
CA ILE A 153 24.40 1.54 17.58
C ILE A 153 24.98 2.91 17.27
N LEU A 154 25.41 3.65 18.29
CA LEU A 154 26.01 4.97 18.14
C LEU A 154 27.34 4.90 17.37
N HIS A 155 28.16 3.87 17.60
CA HIS A 155 29.35 3.60 16.79
C HIS A 155 28.98 3.31 15.35
N ALA A 156 28.08 2.36 15.12
CA ALA A 156 27.66 1.95 13.79
C ALA A 156 27.04 3.10 12.98
N ALA A 157 26.28 4.00 13.60
CA ALA A 157 25.70 5.17 12.95
C ALA A 157 26.76 6.22 12.54
N LYS A 158 27.87 6.34 13.30
CA LYS A 158 28.98 7.22 12.95
C LYS A 158 29.77 6.72 11.75
N GLU A 159 29.95 5.40 11.66
CA GLU A 159 30.62 4.75 10.53
C GLU A 159 29.72 4.71 9.28
N HIS A 160 28.44 4.39 9.47
CA HIS A 160 27.45 4.30 8.39
C HIS A 160 26.14 4.99 8.76
N LEU A 161 25.91 6.15 8.14
CA LEU A 161 24.78 7.03 8.41
C LEU A 161 23.40 6.37 8.27
N SER A 162 23.25 5.33 7.44
CA SER A 162 21.97 4.61 7.28
C SER A 162 21.52 3.86 8.54
N CYS A 163 22.41 3.67 9.52
CA CYS A 163 22.09 3.06 10.81
C CYS A 163 21.47 4.06 11.82
N ALA A 164 21.38 5.35 11.47
CA ALA A 164 20.87 6.42 12.32
C ALA A 164 19.47 6.15 12.88
N VAL A 165 18.60 5.47 12.14
CA VAL A 165 17.23 5.17 12.57
C VAL A 165 17.19 4.38 13.88
N ALA A 166 18.17 3.50 14.14
CA ALA A 166 18.26 2.74 15.38
C ALA A 166 18.58 3.62 16.60
N LEU A 167 19.03 4.88 16.41
CA LEU A 167 19.29 5.83 17.49
C LEU A 167 18.05 6.59 17.97
N VAL A 168 16.94 6.57 17.22
CA VAL A 168 15.73 7.35 17.54
C VAL A 168 15.24 7.16 18.99
N PRO A 169 15.25 5.95 19.60
CA PRO A 169 14.77 5.75 20.96
C PRO A 169 15.68 6.31 22.07
N PHE A 170 16.90 6.74 21.76
CA PHE A 170 17.91 7.08 22.77
C PHE A 170 18.11 8.58 22.91
N LEU A 171 18.15 9.07 24.15
CA LEU A 171 18.35 10.48 24.48
C LEU A 171 19.61 10.66 25.34
N ASP A 172 20.63 11.26 24.74
CA ASP A 172 21.88 11.67 25.39
C ASP A 172 22.60 12.73 24.54
N ASP A 173 23.68 13.31 25.08
CA ASP A 173 24.48 14.33 24.38
C ASP A 173 25.02 13.81 23.05
N ALA A 174 25.60 12.61 23.00
CA ALA A 174 26.23 12.09 21.81
C ALA A 174 25.21 11.78 20.70
N THR A 175 24.05 11.22 21.05
CA THR A 175 22.94 11.03 20.10
C THR A 175 22.40 12.37 19.61
N ALA A 176 22.17 13.33 20.50
CA ALA A 176 21.71 14.67 20.12
C ALA A 176 22.69 15.37 19.17
N GLN A 177 24.00 15.29 19.44
CA GLN A 177 25.03 15.84 18.55
C GLN A 177 25.06 15.16 17.18
N PHE A 178 24.83 13.86 17.14
CA PHE A 178 24.71 13.10 15.90
C PHE A 178 23.48 13.56 15.10
N MET A 179 22.31 13.67 15.73
CA MET A 179 21.06 14.11 15.08
C MET A 179 21.16 15.56 14.57
N ILE A 180 21.74 16.48 15.35
CA ILE A 180 22.00 17.86 14.90
C ILE A 180 22.93 17.85 13.68
N LYS A 181 24.02 17.07 13.70
CA LYS A 181 24.92 16.99 12.54
C LYS A 181 24.21 16.41 11.31
N GLY A 182 23.28 15.48 11.51
CA GLY A 182 22.52 14.79 10.47
C GLY A 182 21.40 15.60 9.83
N MET A 183 20.95 16.70 10.43
CA MET A 183 19.97 17.59 9.80
C MET A 183 20.48 18.09 8.44
N GLY A 184 19.66 17.98 7.39
CA GLY A 184 20.04 18.31 6.00
C GLY A 184 20.87 17.22 5.28
N SER A 185 21.15 16.09 5.94
CA SER A 185 21.73 14.91 5.29
C SER A 185 20.64 13.91 4.94
N TRP A 186 20.46 13.60 3.66
CA TRP A 186 19.42 12.66 3.20
C TRP A 186 19.42 11.29 3.90
N ALA A 187 20.58 10.83 4.40
CA ALA A 187 20.73 9.52 5.06
C ALA A 187 20.32 9.53 6.54
N VAL A 188 20.24 10.70 7.18
CA VAL A 188 19.98 10.84 8.63
C VAL A 188 18.77 11.72 8.91
N GLU A 189 18.38 12.59 7.98
CA GLU A 189 17.38 13.63 8.17
C GLU A 189 16.04 13.07 8.67
N GLU A 190 15.58 11.94 8.13
CA GLU A 190 14.35 11.28 8.60
C GLU A 190 14.46 10.87 10.08
N ALA A 191 15.56 10.22 10.47
CA ALA A 191 15.81 9.82 11.85
C ALA A 191 15.97 11.02 12.79
N ALA A 192 16.67 12.08 12.34
CA ALA A 192 16.86 13.29 13.12
C ALA A 192 15.53 14.03 13.36
N ARG A 193 14.69 14.15 12.33
CA ARG A 193 13.35 14.76 12.43
C ARG A 193 12.47 13.97 13.39
N ALA A 194 12.43 12.65 13.26
CA ALA A 194 11.71 11.78 14.19
C ALA A 194 12.21 11.94 15.64
N TRP A 195 13.52 12.03 15.83
CA TRP A 195 14.14 12.23 17.14
C TRP A 195 13.76 13.57 17.78
N PHE A 196 13.83 14.69 17.04
CA PHE A 196 13.41 16.01 17.56
C PHE A 196 11.92 16.06 17.86
N ALA A 197 11.09 15.51 16.97
CA ALA A 197 9.65 15.47 17.15
C ALA A 197 9.23 14.61 18.36
N TRP A 198 9.93 13.50 18.61
CA TRP A 198 9.61 12.62 19.74
C TRP A 198 10.12 13.14 21.08
N HIS A 199 11.41 13.45 21.19
CA HIS A 199 12.03 13.82 22.48
C HIS A 199 11.72 15.25 22.90
N GLY A 200 11.38 16.13 21.95
CA GLY A 200 10.73 17.40 22.22
C GLY A 200 11.42 18.24 23.31
N PRO A 201 10.71 18.58 24.41
CA PRO A 201 11.27 19.34 25.53
C PRO A 201 12.51 18.70 26.18
N ALA A 202 12.61 17.37 26.18
CA ALA A 202 13.75 16.66 26.76
C ALA A 202 15.01 16.75 25.88
N ALA A 203 14.85 16.92 24.57
CA ALA A 203 15.94 17.16 23.64
C ALA A 203 16.46 18.62 23.69
N ALA A 204 15.59 19.60 23.94
CA ALA A 204 15.93 21.02 23.85
C ALA A 204 17.21 21.44 24.60
N PRO A 205 17.49 20.97 25.84
CA PRO A 205 18.73 21.30 26.54
C PRO A 205 20.03 20.91 25.80
N PHE A 206 20.01 19.85 24.99
CA PHE A 206 21.18 19.44 24.20
C PHE A 206 21.39 20.28 22.93
N VAL A 207 20.34 20.99 22.49
CA VAL A 207 20.27 21.74 21.23
C VAL A 207 20.47 23.25 21.45
N ILE A 208 19.97 23.80 22.57
CA ILE A 208 20.03 25.25 22.87
C ILE A 208 21.47 25.82 22.83
N PRO A 209 22.48 25.18 23.47
CA PRO A 209 23.86 25.65 23.37
C PRO A 209 24.38 25.71 21.93
N GLU A 210 23.83 24.84 21.08
CA GLU A 210 24.21 24.68 19.69
C GLU A 210 23.50 25.69 18.75
N ALA A 211 22.32 26.18 19.12
CA ALA A 211 21.56 27.20 18.42
C ALA A 211 22.04 28.64 18.73
N LEU A 212 22.65 28.89 19.89
CA LEU A 212 23.14 30.22 20.30
C LEU A 212 24.63 30.47 19.99
N ARG A 213 25.21 29.64 19.13
CA ARG A 213 26.62 29.76 18.69
C ARG A 213 26.79 30.88 17.68
N LYS A 214 28.04 31.16 17.30
CA LYS A 214 28.33 31.97 16.12
C LYS A 214 27.66 31.35 14.86
N PRO A 215 27.21 32.18 13.90
CA PRO A 215 26.63 31.70 12.65
C PRO A 215 27.49 30.64 11.94
N GLY A 216 26.83 29.58 11.45
CA GLY A 216 27.46 28.47 10.73
C GLY A 216 26.54 27.24 10.62
N PRO A 217 26.91 26.22 9.84
CA PRO A 217 26.01 25.09 9.52
C PRO A 217 25.45 24.38 10.76
N LYS A 218 26.29 24.18 11.77
CA LYS A 218 25.89 23.50 13.01
C LYS A 218 24.92 24.32 13.87
N ARG A 219 24.89 25.64 13.71
CA ARG A 219 23.89 26.52 14.31
C ARG A 219 22.56 26.37 13.56
N THR A 220 22.59 26.49 12.24
CA THR A 220 21.41 26.32 11.37
C THR A 220 20.72 24.98 11.59
N HIS A 221 21.48 23.89 11.71
CA HIS A 221 20.92 22.58 12.01
C HIS A 221 20.24 22.50 13.38
N ALA A 222 20.83 23.15 14.39
CA ALA A 222 20.25 23.22 15.73
C ALA A 222 18.99 24.09 15.75
N GLU A 223 18.98 25.22 15.02
CA GLU A 223 17.80 26.06 14.82
C GLU A 223 16.67 25.28 14.13
N ASN A 224 17.00 24.48 13.10
CA ASN A 224 16.03 23.58 12.46
C ASN A 224 15.50 22.50 13.41
N GLY A 225 16.34 21.95 14.29
CA GLY A 225 15.92 21.02 15.33
C GLY A 225 14.97 21.65 16.35
N LEU A 226 15.31 22.84 16.86
CA LEU A 226 14.43 23.61 17.76
C LEU A 226 13.12 23.99 17.05
N ALA A 227 13.18 24.32 15.77
CA ALA A 227 12.01 24.63 14.96
C ALA A 227 11.01 23.47 14.92
N ILE A 228 11.48 22.23 14.85
CA ILE A 228 10.65 21.02 14.94
C ILE A 228 10.06 20.88 16.35
N ILE A 229 10.88 21.04 17.41
CA ILE A 229 10.41 20.95 18.80
C ILE A 229 9.29 21.98 19.06
N VAL A 230 9.47 23.22 18.61
CA VAL A 230 8.46 24.30 18.75
C VAL A 230 7.17 23.97 18.01
N ARG A 231 7.26 23.34 16.83
CA ARG A 231 6.09 22.96 16.04
C ARG A 231 5.27 21.88 16.73
N GLU A 232 5.93 20.84 17.24
CA GLU A 232 5.25 19.67 17.82
C GLU A 232 4.86 19.86 19.29
N HIS A 233 5.63 20.66 20.06
CA HIS A 233 5.50 20.78 21.53
C HIS A 233 5.24 22.21 22.02
N GLY A 234 5.14 23.18 21.12
CA GLY A 234 4.91 24.59 21.44
C GLY A 234 6.18 25.35 21.81
N ARG A 235 6.13 26.68 21.63
CA ARG A 235 7.27 27.58 21.86
C ARG A 235 7.72 27.65 23.33
N GLU A 236 6.76 27.59 24.25
CA GLU A 236 7.00 27.75 25.68
C GLU A 236 7.95 26.69 26.24
N CYS A 237 7.88 25.45 25.75
CA CYS A 237 8.75 24.38 26.24
C CYS A 237 10.24 24.63 25.97
N VAL A 238 10.57 25.28 24.84
CA VAL A 238 11.95 25.62 24.47
C VAL A 238 12.44 26.82 25.28
N ILE A 239 11.57 27.78 25.56
CA ILE A 239 11.88 28.93 26.44
C ILE A 239 12.12 28.44 27.88
N GLU A 240 11.28 27.53 28.39
CA GLU A 240 11.45 26.93 29.71
C GLU A 240 12.75 26.12 29.81
N ALA A 241 13.08 25.34 28.78
CA ALA A 241 14.36 24.65 28.70
C ALA A 241 15.55 25.62 28.65
N ALA A 242 15.41 26.75 27.95
CA ALA A 242 16.43 27.81 27.90
C ALA A 242 16.58 28.55 29.24
N ALA A 243 15.51 28.72 30.02
CA ALA A 243 15.55 29.37 31.33
C ALA A 243 16.46 28.63 32.32
N ARG A 244 16.68 27.33 32.13
CA ARG A 244 17.66 26.53 32.92
C ARG A 244 19.10 27.00 32.73
N TYR A 245 19.39 27.71 31.65
CA TYR A 245 20.70 28.34 31.37
C TYR A 245 20.78 29.81 31.84
N GLY A 246 19.67 30.37 32.34
CA GLY A 246 19.53 31.76 32.77
C GLY A 246 18.53 32.54 31.94
N GLU A 247 17.92 33.58 32.53
CA GLU A 247 16.88 34.40 31.88
C GLU A 247 17.36 35.02 30.56
N HIS A 248 18.60 35.52 30.51
CA HIS A 248 19.20 36.06 29.28
C HIS A 248 19.25 35.04 28.12
N VAL A 249 19.32 33.73 28.41
CA VAL A 249 19.30 32.66 27.40
C VAL A 249 17.88 32.40 26.93
N ALA A 250 16.91 32.42 27.86
CA ALA A 250 15.49 32.32 27.53
C ALA A 250 15.03 33.51 26.66
N GLU A 251 15.48 34.73 26.96
CA GLU A 251 15.26 35.91 26.12
C GLU A 251 15.90 35.76 24.73
N ALA A 252 17.16 35.31 24.67
CA ALA A 252 17.87 35.10 23.40
C ALA A 252 17.20 34.04 22.52
N ILE A 253 16.76 32.93 23.10
CA ILE A 253 15.99 31.87 22.42
C ILE A 253 14.60 32.39 22.04
N GLY A 254 13.92 33.11 22.94
CA GLY A 254 12.65 33.77 22.67
C GLY A 254 12.75 34.67 21.44
N ALA A 255 13.79 35.50 21.34
CA ALA A 255 14.03 36.37 20.19
C ALA A 255 14.49 35.63 18.92
N SER A 256 15.20 34.51 19.06
CA SER A 256 15.77 33.75 17.92
C SER A 256 14.82 32.69 17.34
N VAL A 257 13.84 32.21 18.11
CA VAL A 257 12.79 31.31 17.63
C VAL A 257 11.79 32.14 16.85
N THR A 258 12.02 32.28 15.54
CA THR A 258 11.10 32.93 14.61
C THR A 258 9.74 32.26 14.70
N ASP A 259 8.68 33.08 14.71
CA ASP A 259 7.30 32.63 14.61
C ASP A 259 7.19 31.64 13.44
N PRO A 260 6.56 30.47 13.61
CA PRO A 260 6.34 29.54 12.51
C PRO A 260 5.72 30.17 11.25
N LEU A 261 4.91 31.24 11.39
CA LEU A 261 4.35 32.00 10.27
C LEU A 261 5.40 32.84 9.51
N ASP A 262 6.50 33.20 10.15
CA ASP A 262 7.59 33.97 9.54
C ASP A 262 8.65 33.06 8.87
N ARG A 263 8.42 31.74 8.84
CA ARG A 263 9.32 30.75 8.21
C ARG A 263 8.91 30.51 6.75
N TYR A 264 9.43 31.33 5.85
CA TYR A 264 9.25 31.20 4.40
C TYR A 264 10.57 31.43 3.65
N PRO A 265 10.74 30.83 2.45
CA PRO A 265 11.97 30.98 1.67
C PRO A 265 12.13 32.40 1.12
N ASP A 266 13.39 32.79 0.85
CA ASP A 266 13.73 33.98 0.06
C ASP A 266 14.66 33.58 -1.10
N PRO A 267 14.27 33.80 -2.38
CA PRO A 267 13.03 34.46 -2.83
C PRO A 267 11.76 33.63 -2.58
N LEU A 268 10.62 34.30 -2.36
CA LEU A 268 9.31 33.65 -2.27
C LEU A 268 8.83 33.18 -3.66
N PRO A 269 8.18 32.01 -3.76
CA PRO A 269 7.66 31.47 -5.02
C PRO A 269 6.27 32.03 -5.38
N GLU A 270 6.09 33.34 -5.32
CA GLU A 270 4.80 33.99 -5.61
C GLU A 270 4.40 33.83 -7.10
N PRO A 271 3.15 33.44 -7.41
CA PRO A 271 2.65 33.49 -8.78
C PRO A 271 2.34 34.94 -9.17
N ASP A 272 2.40 35.27 -10.46
CA ASP A 272 1.89 36.55 -10.95
C ASP A 272 0.36 36.57 -11.04
N ASP A 273 -0.23 37.78 -11.12
CA ASP A 273 -1.68 37.97 -11.15
C ASP A 273 -2.32 37.45 -12.44
N GLU A 274 -1.57 37.37 -13.55
CA GLU A 274 -2.06 36.88 -14.85
C GLU A 274 -2.28 35.37 -14.78
N PHE A 275 -1.31 34.63 -14.23
CA PHE A 275 -1.41 33.21 -13.92
C PHE A 275 -2.64 32.92 -13.07
N VAL A 276 -2.86 33.68 -11.99
CA VAL A 276 -4.03 33.50 -11.12
C VAL A 276 -5.34 33.73 -11.88
N ARG A 277 -5.43 34.77 -12.71
CA ARG A 277 -6.65 35.10 -13.47
C ARG A 277 -6.98 34.11 -14.58
N GLU A 278 -5.96 33.61 -15.28
CA GLU A 278 -6.15 32.84 -16.51
C GLU A 278 -6.07 31.32 -16.29
N ARG A 279 -5.32 30.86 -15.29
CA ARG A 279 -5.00 29.43 -15.12
C ARG A 279 -5.72 28.78 -13.94
N LEU A 280 -6.21 29.57 -12.98
CA LEU A 280 -6.83 29.05 -11.76
C LEU A 280 -8.35 29.32 -11.72
N PRO A 281 -9.14 28.41 -11.11
CA PRO A 281 -10.56 28.66 -10.86
C PRO A 281 -10.76 29.71 -9.76
N GLN A 282 -11.97 30.28 -9.67
CA GLN A 282 -12.34 31.10 -8.51
C GLN A 282 -12.37 30.23 -7.26
N VAL A 283 -11.66 30.68 -6.22
CA VAL A 283 -11.75 30.10 -4.87
C VAL A 283 -12.88 30.81 -4.14
N LEU A 284 -13.86 30.07 -3.63
CA LEU A 284 -15.07 30.64 -3.05
C LEU A 284 -14.97 30.72 -1.53
N LEU A 285 -15.62 31.72 -0.93
CA LEU A 285 -15.89 31.73 0.50
C LEU A 285 -16.96 30.67 0.84
N ARG A 286 -17.04 30.25 2.11
CA ARG A 286 -18.17 29.44 2.58
C ARG A 286 -19.49 30.15 2.28
N GLY A 287 -20.44 29.42 1.69
CA GLY A 287 -21.72 29.96 1.19
C GLY A 287 -21.74 30.19 -0.32
N ARG A 288 -20.57 30.20 -0.99
CA ARG A 288 -20.44 30.22 -2.48
C ARG A 288 -21.03 31.46 -3.17
N GLU A 289 -21.30 32.53 -2.42
CA GLU A 289 -21.83 33.79 -2.95
C GLU A 289 -20.72 34.75 -3.42
N GLN A 290 -19.52 34.62 -2.86
CA GLN A 290 -18.38 35.48 -3.14
C GLN A 290 -17.09 34.66 -3.33
N ALA A 291 -16.19 35.19 -4.16
CA ALA A 291 -14.88 34.61 -4.43
C ALA A 291 -13.74 35.42 -3.80
N LEU A 292 -12.59 34.77 -3.58
CA LEU A 292 -11.36 35.48 -3.24
C LEU A 292 -10.95 36.43 -4.38
N PRO A 293 -10.55 37.67 -4.06
CA PRO A 293 -9.86 38.53 -5.01
C PRO A 293 -8.55 37.89 -5.51
N VAL A 294 -8.07 38.34 -6.67
CA VAL A 294 -6.82 37.86 -7.28
C VAL A 294 -5.64 37.93 -6.31
N THR A 295 -5.49 39.04 -5.58
CA THR A 295 -4.39 39.25 -4.61
C THR A 295 -4.45 38.25 -3.45
N ALA A 296 -5.64 38.00 -2.89
CA ALA A 296 -5.81 37.01 -1.83
C ALA A 296 -5.56 35.59 -2.34
N THR A 297 -5.98 35.28 -3.57
CA THR A 297 -5.69 34.00 -4.22
C THR A 297 -4.19 33.81 -4.45
N ARG A 298 -3.46 34.89 -4.80
CA ARG A 298 -2.00 34.87 -4.91
C ARG A 298 -1.36 34.47 -3.57
N HIS A 299 -1.77 35.10 -2.47
CA HIS A 299 -1.28 34.77 -1.13
C HIS A 299 -1.58 33.31 -0.74
N LEU A 300 -2.78 32.82 -1.02
CA LEU A 300 -3.16 31.42 -0.80
C LEU A 300 -2.26 30.46 -1.58
N VAL A 301 -2.03 30.71 -2.87
CA VAL A 301 -1.16 29.86 -3.70
C VAL A 301 0.29 29.91 -3.22
N THR A 302 0.77 31.07 -2.76
CA THR A 302 2.10 31.19 -2.13
C THR A 302 2.20 30.30 -0.89
N MET A 303 1.21 30.32 0.01
CA MET A 303 1.16 29.44 1.19
C MET A 303 1.23 27.96 0.81
N LEU A 304 0.50 27.56 -0.23
CA LEU A 304 0.53 26.19 -0.75
C LEU A 304 1.90 25.82 -1.33
N ARG A 305 2.52 26.71 -2.10
CA ARG A 305 3.83 26.47 -2.74
C ARG A 305 5.00 26.37 -1.76
N ILE A 306 4.91 27.02 -0.59
CA ILE A 306 5.92 26.92 0.46
C ILE A 306 5.64 25.79 1.47
N SER A 307 4.50 25.11 1.33
CA SER A 307 4.14 23.94 2.14
C SER A 307 4.70 22.65 1.54
N THR A 308 4.95 21.66 2.38
CA THR A 308 5.23 20.28 1.96
C THR A 308 4.30 19.32 2.72
N PRO A 309 4.12 18.07 2.27
CA PRO A 309 3.28 17.10 2.98
C PRO A 309 3.75 16.80 4.41
N GLN A 310 5.04 16.99 4.69
CA GLN A 310 5.66 16.77 6.00
C GLN A 310 5.76 18.06 6.83
N GLU A 311 5.89 19.20 6.16
CA GLU A 311 6.06 20.52 6.78
C GLU A 311 5.07 21.51 6.13
N PRO A 312 3.78 21.44 6.48
CA PRO A 312 2.80 22.39 5.97
C PRO A 312 3.05 23.77 6.56
N TYR A 313 2.85 24.81 5.75
CA TYR A 313 2.94 26.18 6.23
C TYR A 313 1.80 26.48 7.21
N PRO A 314 2.08 26.95 8.44
CA PRO A 314 1.07 27.08 9.49
C PRO A 314 -0.10 28.02 9.15
N GLY A 315 0.10 28.97 8.22
CA GLY A 315 -0.95 29.89 7.79
C GLY A 315 -2.04 29.25 6.93
N CYS A 316 -1.86 28.00 6.47
CA CYS A 316 -2.82 27.32 5.61
C CYS A 316 -4.13 26.97 6.31
N GLU A 317 -4.08 26.27 7.44
CA GLU A 317 -5.27 25.73 8.13
C GLU A 317 -6.29 26.82 8.52
N PRO A 318 -5.89 27.93 9.17
CA PRO A 318 -6.85 28.98 9.55
C PRO A 318 -7.56 29.59 8.34
N VAL A 319 -6.89 29.62 7.19
CA VAL A 319 -7.46 30.16 5.95
C VAL A 319 -8.46 29.19 5.34
N PHE A 320 -8.15 27.89 5.28
CA PHE A 320 -9.05 26.89 4.69
C PHE A 320 -10.41 26.81 5.39
N GLU A 321 -10.46 27.09 6.70
CA GLU A 321 -11.71 27.14 7.47
C GLU A 321 -12.73 28.16 6.94
N HIS A 322 -12.30 29.16 6.15
CA HIS A 322 -13.17 30.22 5.63
C HIS A 322 -13.62 29.99 4.18
N LEU A 323 -13.08 28.96 3.53
CA LEU A 323 -13.23 28.72 2.08
C LEU A 323 -14.11 27.50 1.79
N ASP A 324 -14.72 27.48 0.62
CA ASP A 324 -15.54 26.36 0.13
C ASP A 324 -14.64 25.16 -0.25
N PRO A 325 -14.87 23.96 0.32
CA PRO A 325 -14.04 22.79 0.08
C PRO A 325 -13.95 22.33 -1.38
N ASP A 326 -15.04 22.42 -2.15
CA ASP A 326 -15.04 21.99 -3.56
C ASP A 326 -14.22 22.94 -4.43
N SER A 327 -14.32 24.25 -4.19
CA SER A 327 -13.50 25.24 -4.88
C SER A 327 -12.01 25.07 -4.57
N LEU A 328 -11.67 24.68 -3.33
CA LEU A 328 -10.30 24.34 -2.92
C LEU A 328 -9.79 23.06 -3.59
N ALA A 329 -10.63 22.04 -3.74
CA ALA A 329 -10.28 20.82 -4.47
C ALA A 329 -9.98 21.12 -5.95
N GLU A 330 -10.81 21.94 -6.61
CA GLU A 330 -10.58 22.36 -7.98
C GLU A 330 -9.32 23.24 -8.12
N LEU A 331 -9.01 24.08 -7.12
CA LEU A 331 -7.74 24.81 -7.06
C LEU A 331 -6.54 23.84 -7.02
N ALA A 332 -6.56 22.83 -6.16
CA ALA A 332 -5.48 21.85 -6.07
C ALA A 332 -5.26 21.12 -7.41
N TRP A 333 -6.35 20.73 -8.09
CA TRP A 333 -6.27 20.13 -9.42
C TRP A 333 -5.72 21.11 -10.47
N ALA A 334 -6.13 22.38 -10.43
CA ALA A 334 -5.65 23.40 -11.36
C ALA A 334 -4.16 23.70 -11.19
N LEU A 335 -3.67 23.73 -9.94
CA LEU A 335 -2.24 23.89 -9.65
C LEU A 335 -1.43 22.74 -10.26
N TYR A 336 -1.88 21.49 -10.07
CA TYR A 336 -1.28 20.32 -10.70
C TYR A 336 -1.26 20.41 -12.23
N ALA A 337 -2.39 20.80 -12.84
CA ALA A 337 -2.49 20.90 -14.29
C ALA A 337 -1.68 22.07 -14.89
N ALA A 338 -1.39 23.09 -14.09
CA ALA A 338 -0.66 24.28 -14.52
C ALA A 338 0.86 24.17 -14.30
N GLU A 339 1.31 23.22 -13.47
CA GLU A 339 2.72 23.05 -13.12
C GLU A 339 3.41 22.00 -14.01
N PHE A 340 4.70 22.21 -14.29
CA PHE A 340 5.59 21.20 -14.86
C PHE A 340 6.83 21.04 -13.97
N VAL A 341 7.03 19.83 -13.43
CA VAL A 341 8.21 19.47 -12.65
C VAL A 341 8.97 18.38 -13.40
N ARG A 342 10.29 18.56 -13.59
CA ARG A 342 11.09 17.65 -14.42
C ARG A 342 11.28 16.27 -13.78
N ASP A 343 11.56 16.26 -12.47
CA ASP A 343 12.05 15.08 -11.74
C ASP A 343 11.03 14.55 -10.71
N ARG A 344 9.78 15.06 -10.75
CA ARG A 344 8.66 14.63 -9.90
C ARG A 344 7.34 14.77 -10.64
N TRP A 345 6.32 14.01 -10.22
CA TRP A 345 4.97 14.09 -10.78
C TRP A 345 4.27 15.41 -10.40
N ALA A 346 4.59 15.96 -9.24
CA ALA A 346 4.11 17.22 -8.71
C ALA A 346 5.16 17.86 -7.79
N SER A 347 5.08 19.18 -7.57
CA SER A 347 5.83 19.83 -6.48
C SER A 347 5.29 19.41 -5.12
N GLU A 348 6.10 19.53 -4.07
CA GLU A 348 5.70 19.18 -2.71
C GLU A 348 4.49 20.03 -2.23
N GLY A 349 4.40 21.28 -2.68
CA GLY A 349 3.22 22.13 -2.42
C GLY A 349 1.94 21.63 -3.09
N VAL A 350 2.03 21.11 -4.31
CA VAL A 350 0.89 20.46 -4.98
C VAL A 350 0.55 19.11 -4.34
N GLU A 351 1.54 18.32 -3.94
CA GLU A 351 1.31 17.08 -3.17
C GLU A 351 0.55 17.39 -1.87
N TYR A 352 0.97 18.42 -1.14
CA TYR A 352 0.27 18.90 0.06
C TYR A 352 -1.15 19.38 -0.24
N ALA A 353 -1.32 20.21 -1.28
CA ALA A 353 -2.63 20.71 -1.69
C ALA A 353 -3.60 19.57 -2.02
N PHE A 354 -3.17 18.53 -2.75
CA PHE A 354 -4.02 17.37 -2.98
C PHE A 354 -4.38 16.62 -1.69
N ARG A 355 -3.40 16.37 -0.82
CA ARG A 355 -3.65 15.65 0.45
C ARG A 355 -4.63 16.37 1.34
N ARG A 356 -4.54 17.71 1.41
CA ARG A 356 -5.33 18.51 2.35
C ARG A 356 -6.65 19.02 1.78
N LEU A 357 -6.68 19.34 0.49
CA LEU A 357 -7.80 20.00 -0.19
C LEU A 357 -8.54 19.08 -1.16
N GLY A 358 -7.98 17.91 -1.50
CA GLY A 358 -8.58 16.98 -2.44
C GLY A 358 -9.88 16.36 -1.92
N ASN A 359 -10.79 16.06 -2.84
CA ASN A 359 -12.02 15.33 -2.62
C ASN A 359 -12.12 14.10 -3.54
N ALA A 360 -13.25 13.38 -3.48
CA ALA A 360 -13.49 12.20 -4.32
C ALA A 360 -13.35 12.49 -5.83
N GLY A 361 -13.78 13.67 -6.28
CA GLY A 361 -13.65 14.10 -7.67
C GLY A 361 -12.20 14.25 -8.11
N THR A 362 -11.37 14.93 -7.30
CA THR A 362 -9.94 15.07 -7.59
C THR A 362 -9.17 13.77 -7.46
N ALA A 363 -9.55 12.89 -6.52
CA ALA A 363 -8.96 11.55 -6.39
C ALA A 363 -9.22 10.72 -7.66
N ALA A 364 -10.45 10.74 -8.19
CA ALA A 364 -10.79 10.06 -9.43
C ALA A 364 -10.02 10.64 -10.64
N LYS A 365 -9.90 11.96 -10.74
CA LYS A 365 -9.10 12.64 -11.78
C LYS A 365 -7.62 12.24 -11.69
N LEU A 366 -7.03 12.23 -10.49
CA LEU A 366 -5.65 11.83 -10.23
C LEU A 366 -5.42 10.36 -10.60
N ALA A 367 -6.25 9.44 -10.10
CA ALA A 367 -6.17 8.02 -10.44
C ALA A 367 -6.30 7.77 -11.95
N ALA A 368 -7.14 8.53 -12.65
CA ALA A 368 -7.26 8.45 -14.11
C ALA A 368 -6.03 8.96 -14.86
N ALA A 369 -5.29 9.93 -14.30
CA ALA A 369 -3.99 10.35 -14.82
C ALA A 369 -2.93 9.26 -14.55
N MET A 370 -2.85 8.77 -13.31
CA MET A 370 -1.96 7.70 -12.86
C MET A 370 -2.07 6.44 -13.71
N GLY A 371 -3.30 6.05 -14.07
CA GLY A 371 -3.54 4.88 -14.90
C GLY A 371 -2.88 4.95 -16.29
N ARG A 372 -2.54 6.16 -16.77
CA ARG A 372 -1.92 6.41 -18.08
C ARG A 372 -0.40 6.63 -18.00
N TRP A 373 0.17 6.71 -16.80
CA TRP A 373 1.60 6.98 -16.62
C TRP A 373 2.48 5.84 -17.12
N ASP A 374 3.51 6.20 -17.87
CA ASP A 374 4.52 5.26 -18.36
C ASP A 374 5.61 5.01 -17.31
N LYS A 375 6.60 4.19 -17.67
CA LYS A 375 7.75 3.88 -16.82
C LYS A 375 8.50 5.13 -16.34
N SER A 376 8.68 6.13 -17.19
CA SER A 376 9.44 7.34 -16.85
C SER A 376 8.71 8.12 -15.77
N TYR A 377 7.40 8.29 -15.92
CA TYR A 377 6.59 9.01 -14.96
C TYR A 377 6.47 8.27 -13.61
N VAL A 378 6.28 6.94 -13.65
CA VAL A 378 6.19 6.14 -12.41
C VAL A 378 7.51 6.07 -11.66
N TRP A 379 8.64 5.88 -12.36
CA TRP A 379 9.95 5.69 -11.72
C TRP A 379 10.75 6.99 -11.61
N SER A 380 11.09 7.60 -12.74
CA SER A 380 11.98 8.77 -12.80
C SER A 380 11.34 10.01 -12.17
N GLN A 381 10.02 10.18 -12.32
CA GLN A 381 9.28 11.29 -11.70
C GLN A 381 8.63 10.92 -10.37
N ARG A 382 9.06 9.85 -9.70
CA ARG A 382 8.54 9.45 -8.38
C ARG A 382 7.02 9.31 -8.33
N GLY A 383 6.37 8.97 -9.44
CA GLY A 383 4.90 8.90 -9.52
C GLY A 383 4.28 7.92 -8.54
N TRP A 384 5.02 6.93 -8.03
CA TRP A 384 4.50 6.05 -6.98
C TRP A 384 4.14 6.79 -5.67
N ASN A 385 4.70 7.97 -5.40
CA ASN A 385 4.31 8.83 -4.25
C ASN A 385 2.86 9.32 -4.36
N ALA A 386 2.30 9.43 -5.58
CA ALA A 386 0.92 9.85 -5.77
C ALA A 386 -0.08 8.84 -5.18
N LEU A 387 0.32 7.58 -4.95
CA LEU A 387 -0.49 6.61 -4.20
C LEU A 387 -0.69 7.04 -2.74
N ASP A 388 0.32 7.66 -2.13
CA ASP A 388 0.28 8.15 -0.74
C ASP A 388 -0.55 9.43 -0.61
N VAL A 389 -0.67 10.19 -1.71
CA VAL A 389 -1.60 11.29 -1.84
C VAL A 389 -3.03 10.78 -2.02
N LEU A 390 -3.23 9.82 -2.91
CA LEU A 390 -4.55 9.24 -3.17
C LEU A 390 -5.16 8.60 -1.90
N THR A 391 -4.36 7.82 -1.16
CA THR A 391 -4.76 7.20 0.11
C THR A 391 -5.09 8.20 1.21
N ALA A 392 -4.45 9.36 1.22
CA ALA A 392 -4.71 10.42 2.22
C ALA A 392 -6.01 11.19 1.94
N ILE A 393 -6.54 11.15 0.71
CA ILE A 393 -7.83 11.76 0.39
C ILE A 393 -8.94 10.89 0.98
N ASP A 394 -9.63 11.43 1.97
CA ASP A 394 -10.74 10.77 2.66
C ASP A 394 -11.96 10.64 1.73
N SER A 395 -12.04 9.50 1.05
CA SER A 395 -13.14 9.17 0.15
C SER A 395 -13.43 7.66 0.19
N PRO A 396 -14.72 7.25 0.25
CA PRO A 396 -15.12 5.84 0.16
C PRO A 396 -14.63 5.12 -1.10
N ASP A 397 -14.35 5.87 -2.18
CA ASP A 397 -13.91 5.34 -3.47
C ASP A 397 -12.38 5.15 -3.58
N THR A 398 -11.59 5.71 -2.68
CA THR A 398 -10.12 5.73 -2.77
C THR A 398 -9.54 4.31 -2.87
N LEU A 399 -10.05 3.37 -2.07
CA LEU A 399 -9.59 1.98 -2.09
C LEU A 399 -9.93 1.28 -3.42
N ARG A 400 -11.08 1.60 -4.04
CA ARG A 400 -11.44 1.10 -5.36
C ARG A 400 -10.52 1.64 -6.44
N LEU A 401 -10.16 2.92 -6.35
CA LEU A 401 -9.20 3.54 -7.27
C LEU A 401 -7.80 2.89 -7.15
N LEU A 402 -7.36 2.57 -5.93
CA LEU A 402 -6.10 1.86 -5.69
C LEU A 402 -6.11 0.44 -6.27
N ASP A 403 -7.16 -0.34 -6.03
CA ASP A 403 -7.30 -1.68 -6.62
C ASP A 403 -7.29 -1.62 -8.15
N ARG A 404 -8.00 -0.65 -8.73
CA ARG A 404 -7.98 -0.41 -10.19
C ARG A 404 -6.57 -0.11 -10.69
N LEU A 405 -5.80 0.74 -10.00
CA LEU A 405 -4.42 1.08 -10.36
C LEU A 405 -3.49 -0.15 -10.24
N ALA A 406 -3.64 -0.96 -9.20
CA ALA A 406 -2.88 -2.19 -9.00
C ALA A 406 -3.08 -3.21 -10.15
N ARG A 407 -4.24 -3.16 -10.82
CA ARG A 407 -4.60 -4.09 -11.89
C ARG A 407 -4.38 -3.55 -13.29
N LYS A 408 -4.65 -2.27 -13.53
CA LYS A 408 -4.84 -1.71 -14.89
C LYS A 408 -3.98 -0.48 -15.23
N ALA A 409 -3.06 -0.06 -14.38
CA ALA A 409 -2.14 1.03 -14.74
C ALA A 409 -1.25 0.65 -15.94
N SER A 410 -0.87 1.59 -16.80
CA SER A 410 0.02 1.30 -17.95
C SER A 410 1.35 0.63 -17.53
N ASP A 411 1.95 1.03 -16.40
CA ASP A 411 3.10 0.33 -15.78
C ASP A 411 2.68 -0.46 -14.52
N VAL A 412 1.78 -1.44 -14.70
CA VAL A 412 1.33 -2.36 -13.63
C VAL A 412 2.51 -2.95 -12.85
N LYS A 413 3.62 -3.29 -13.52
CA LYS A 413 4.79 -3.94 -12.90
C LYS A 413 5.35 -3.14 -11.72
N ARG A 414 5.34 -1.81 -11.81
CA ARG A 414 5.85 -0.92 -10.74
C ARG A 414 4.76 -0.39 -9.82
N MET A 415 3.56 -0.15 -10.35
CA MET A 415 2.45 0.39 -9.56
C MET A 415 1.85 -0.67 -8.61
N ARG A 416 1.73 -1.93 -9.08
CA ARG A 416 1.06 -3.01 -8.34
C ARG A 416 1.65 -3.27 -6.96
N PRO A 417 2.98 -3.45 -6.77
CA PRO A 417 3.52 -3.78 -5.45
C PRO A 417 3.20 -2.72 -4.39
N ARG A 418 3.21 -1.43 -4.77
CA ARG A 418 2.92 -0.32 -3.86
C ARG A 418 1.42 -0.17 -3.60
N ALA A 419 0.60 -0.19 -4.66
CA ALA A 419 -0.85 -0.10 -4.52
C ALA A 419 -1.43 -1.29 -3.72
N GLN A 420 -0.93 -2.51 -3.98
CA GLN A 420 -1.30 -3.70 -3.21
C GLN A 420 -0.78 -3.62 -1.75
N GLY A 421 0.43 -3.11 -1.54
CA GLY A 421 0.96 -2.87 -0.19
C GLY A 421 0.02 -2.00 0.65
N ARG A 422 -0.47 -0.89 0.08
CA ARG A 422 -1.45 -0.01 0.75
C ARG A 422 -2.78 -0.71 1.01
N LEU A 423 -3.31 -1.48 0.05
CA LEU A 423 -4.54 -2.25 0.27
C LEU A 423 -4.38 -3.29 1.40
N ASN A 424 -3.22 -3.93 1.48
CA ASN A 424 -2.92 -4.91 2.53
C ASN A 424 -2.78 -4.24 3.90
N GLU A 425 -2.17 -3.05 3.97
CA GLU A 425 -2.12 -2.24 5.20
C GLU A 425 -3.52 -1.91 5.72
N VAL A 426 -4.40 -1.41 4.83
CA VAL A 426 -5.80 -1.10 5.17
C VAL A 426 -6.58 -2.34 5.59
N ALA A 427 -6.36 -3.48 4.93
CA ALA A 427 -6.99 -4.74 5.31
C ALA A 427 -6.58 -5.15 6.74
N ARG A 428 -5.28 -5.06 7.05
CA ARG A 428 -4.71 -5.35 8.38
C ARG A 428 -5.27 -4.41 9.46
N GLU A 429 -5.34 -3.11 9.19
CA GLU A 429 -5.92 -2.12 10.11
C GLU A 429 -7.39 -2.41 10.42
N ARG A 430 -8.12 -2.99 9.46
CA ARG A 430 -9.53 -3.36 9.60
C ARG A 430 -9.74 -4.79 10.11
N GLY A 431 -8.67 -5.54 10.37
CA GLY A 431 -8.76 -6.94 10.82
C GLY A 431 -9.38 -7.91 9.81
N ILE A 432 -9.29 -7.61 8.51
CA ILE A 432 -9.82 -8.44 7.42
C ILE A 432 -8.70 -8.86 6.47
N THR A 433 -8.91 -9.93 5.70
CA THR A 433 -7.93 -10.34 4.68
C THR A 433 -7.97 -9.41 3.45
N PRO A 434 -6.88 -9.34 2.64
CA PRO A 434 -6.88 -8.57 1.40
C PRO A 434 -8.00 -8.95 0.44
N GLU A 435 -8.37 -10.22 0.38
CA GLU A 435 -9.43 -10.71 -0.48
C GLU A 435 -10.81 -10.34 0.08
N GLN A 436 -10.99 -10.39 1.41
CA GLN A 436 -12.19 -9.89 2.10
C GLN A 436 -12.39 -8.38 1.85
N LEU A 437 -11.29 -7.61 1.83
CA LEU A 437 -11.34 -6.22 1.41
C LEU A 437 -11.78 -6.11 -0.05
N ALA A 438 -11.16 -6.87 -0.96
CA ALA A 438 -11.50 -6.83 -2.37
C ALA A 438 -12.96 -7.23 -2.69
N ASP A 439 -13.57 -8.13 -1.91
CA ASP A 439 -15.01 -8.45 -2.01
C ASP A 439 -15.89 -7.22 -1.72
N ARG A 440 -15.48 -6.39 -0.74
CA ARG A 440 -16.19 -5.16 -0.35
C ARG A 440 -15.92 -3.98 -1.30
N LEU A 441 -14.92 -4.08 -2.17
CA LEU A 441 -14.56 -3.03 -3.14
C LEU A 441 -15.29 -3.15 -4.48
N VAL A 442 -16.10 -4.18 -4.68
CA VAL A 442 -16.90 -4.33 -5.91
C VAL A 442 -17.91 -3.19 -6.00
N PRO A 443 -17.95 -2.41 -7.10
CA PRO A 443 -18.94 -1.35 -7.26
C PRO A 443 -20.34 -1.91 -7.49
N ASP A 444 -21.35 -1.24 -6.95
CA ASP A 444 -22.76 -1.51 -7.24
C ASP A 444 -23.18 -1.05 -8.64
N PHE A 445 -22.40 -0.16 -9.26
CA PHE A 445 -22.73 0.52 -10.51
C PHE A 445 -24.08 1.25 -10.49
N GLY A 446 -24.52 1.73 -9.33
CA GLY A 446 -25.85 2.34 -9.16
C GLY A 446 -27.00 1.40 -9.53
N LEU A 447 -26.77 0.09 -9.49
CA LEU A 447 -27.82 -0.91 -9.57
C LEU A 447 -28.61 -0.89 -8.25
N ASP A 448 -29.91 -1.12 -8.34
CA ASP A 448 -30.77 -1.26 -7.16
C ASP A 448 -30.65 -2.66 -6.52
N GLY A 449 -31.39 -2.88 -5.43
CA GLY A 449 -31.43 -4.17 -4.74
C GLY A 449 -31.86 -5.34 -5.63
N GLU A 450 -32.63 -5.07 -6.70
CA GLU A 450 -33.01 -6.06 -7.71
C GLU A 450 -31.92 -6.34 -8.76
N GLY A 451 -30.76 -5.69 -8.62
CA GLY A 451 -29.62 -5.87 -9.50
C GLY A 451 -29.82 -5.30 -10.90
N GLY A 452 -30.71 -4.31 -11.07
CA GLY A 452 -30.90 -3.61 -12.33
C GLY A 452 -30.76 -2.10 -12.18
N LEU A 453 -30.83 -1.38 -13.31
CA LEU A 453 -30.75 0.09 -13.35
C LEU A 453 -31.90 0.66 -14.14
N THR A 454 -32.57 1.69 -13.61
CA THR A 454 -33.59 2.44 -14.34
C THR A 454 -32.97 3.66 -15.02
N LEU A 455 -33.17 3.78 -16.33
CA LEU A 455 -32.69 4.87 -17.17
C LEU A 455 -33.88 5.76 -17.55
N ASP A 456 -33.87 7.00 -17.08
CA ASP A 456 -34.95 7.95 -17.30
C ASP A 456 -34.70 8.85 -18.50
N TYR A 457 -35.64 8.89 -19.43
CA TYR A 457 -35.63 9.79 -20.58
C TYR A 457 -36.68 10.90 -20.43
N GLY A 458 -37.45 10.95 -19.34
CA GLY A 458 -38.60 11.82 -19.13
C GLY A 458 -39.92 11.08 -19.42
N PRO A 459 -40.49 11.20 -20.64
CA PRO A 459 -41.78 10.59 -20.96
C PRO A 459 -41.73 9.06 -21.16
N ARG A 460 -40.53 8.46 -21.12
CA ARG A 460 -40.33 7.01 -21.17
C ARG A 460 -39.14 6.63 -20.31
N GLN A 461 -39.18 5.42 -19.79
CA GLN A 461 -38.10 4.85 -18.98
C GLN A 461 -37.70 3.48 -19.53
N PHE A 462 -36.46 3.09 -19.28
CA PHE A 462 -35.91 1.80 -19.65
C PHE A 462 -35.33 1.11 -18.42
N ARG A 463 -35.55 -0.20 -18.31
CA ARG A 463 -34.98 -1.03 -17.26
C ARG A 463 -33.81 -1.81 -17.80
N VAL A 464 -32.65 -1.70 -17.16
CA VAL A 464 -31.46 -2.49 -17.47
C VAL A 464 -31.42 -3.70 -16.53
N GLY A 465 -31.24 -4.88 -17.10
CA GLY A 465 -30.91 -6.13 -16.38
C GLY A 465 -29.65 -6.78 -16.96
N PHE A 466 -29.38 -8.03 -16.61
CA PHE A 466 -28.21 -8.78 -17.08
C PHE A 466 -28.63 -10.15 -17.64
N ASP A 467 -27.98 -10.57 -18.73
CA ASP A 467 -28.09 -11.94 -19.24
C ASP A 467 -27.13 -12.89 -18.51
N GLU A 468 -27.11 -14.16 -18.92
CA GLU A 468 -26.26 -15.21 -18.39
C GLU A 468 -24.76 -14.88 -18.55
N GLU A 469 -24.34 -14.13 -19.56
CA GLU A 469 -22.95 -13.67 -19.67
C GLU A 469 -22.65 -12.39 -18.87
N LEU A 470 -23.58 -11.95 -18.00
CA LEU A 470 -23.55 -10.67 -17.29
C LEU A 470 -23.41 -9.46 -18.22
N ARG A 471 -23.99 -9.54 -19.42
CA ARG A 471 -24.05 -8.40 -20.33
C ARG A 471 -25.32 -7.61 -20.04
N PRO A 472 -25.22 -6.28 -19.96
CA PRO A 472 -26.40 -5.44 -19.77
C PRO A 472 -27.42 -5.61 -20.91
N VAL A 473 -28.65 -5.99 -20.56
CA VAL A 473 -29.81 -6.06 -21.45
C VAL A 473 -30.81 -4.95 -21.08
N VAL A 474 -31.58 -4.46 -22.05
CA VAL A 474 -32.50 -3.34 -21.84
C VAL A 474 -33.93 -3.80 -22.10
N PHE A 475 -34.84 -3.39 -21.24
CA PHE A 475 -36.29 -3.58 -21.36
C PHE A 475 -36.96 -2.20 -21.43
N ASP A 476 -38.00 -2.08 -22.24
CA ASP A 476 -38.81 -0.85 -22.26
C ASP A 476 -39.81 -0.82 -21.07
N GLY A 477 -40.54 0.29 -20.93
CA GLY A 477 -41.54 0.45 -19.87
C GLY A 477 -42.69 -0.58 -19.89
N ASN A 478 -42.81 -1.37 -20.96
CA ASN A 478 -43.77 -2.48 -21.09
C ASN A 478 -43.10 -3.84 -20.83
N GLY A 479 -41.85 -3.89 -20.38
CA GLY A 479 -41.09 -5.12 -20.13
C GLY A 479 -40.53 -5.82 -21.37
N HIS A 480 -40.64 -5.24 -22.56
CA HIS A 480 -40.16 -5.89 -23.78
C HIS A 480 -38.64 -5.68 -23.95
N ARG A 481 -37.91 -6.78 -24.17
CA ARG A 481 -36.46 -6.75 -24.42
C ARG A 481 -36.14 -5.97 -25.70
N ARG A 482 -35.17 -5.06 -25.60
CA ARG A 482 -34.64 -4.27 -26.71
C ARG A 482 -33.22 -4.70 -27.03
N LYS A 483 -32.92 -4.79 -28.34
CA LYS A 483 -31.58 -5.12 -28.84
C LYS A 483 -30.53 -4.07 -28.45
N THR A 484 -30.93 -2.80 -28.38
CA THR A 484 -30.10 -1.67 -27.96
C THR A 484 -30.94 -0.65 -27.20
N LEU A 485 -30.28 0.13 -26.33
CA LEU A 485 -30.90 1.31 -25.76
C LEU A 485 -31.16 2.34 -26.88
N PRO A 486 -32.39 2.86 -27.04
CA PRO A 486 -32.70 3.89 -28.04
C PRO A 486 -31.86 5.16 -27.84
N LYS A 487 -31.44 5.78 -28.94
CA LYS A 487 -30.81 7.11 -28.86
C LYS A 487 -31.82 8.16 -28.36
N PRO A 488 -31.38 9.16 -27.59
CA PRO A 488 -32.21 10.31 -27.24
C PRO A 488 -32.80 10.96 -28.50
N GLY A 489 -34.09 11.26 -28.49
CA GLY A 489 -34.82 11.91 -29.58
C GLY A 489 -35.50 13.20 -29.14
N ALA A 490 -36.05 13.96 -30.10
CA ALA A 490 -36.63 15.30 -29.88
C ALA A 490 -37.88 15.34 -28.98
N LYS A 491 -38.42 14.18 -28.56
CA LYS A 491 -39.53 14.08 -27.61
C LYS A 491 -39.07 13.67 -26.21
N ASP A 492 -37.80 13.32 -26.05
CA ASP A 492 -37.22 12.98 -24.75
C ASP A 492 -36.72 14.25 -24.06
N ASP A 493 -36.46 14.17 -22.75
CA ASP A 493 -35.89 15.28 -21.99
C ASP A 493 -34.43 15.57 -22.43
N ASP A 494 -34.16 16.84 -22.74
CA ASP A 494 -32.88 17.32 -23.28
C ASP A 494 -31.71 17.17 -22.29
N THR A 495 -31.98 16.94 -21.00
CA THR A 495 -30.96 16.74 -19.96
C THR A 495 -30.86 15.29 -19.52
N LEU A 496 -31.98 14.63 -19.22
CA LEU A 496 -32.02 13.28 -18.66
C LEU A 496 -31.64 12.23 -19.71
N ALA A 497 -32.15 12.33 -20.94
CA ALA A 497 -31.94 11.30 -21.94
C ALA A 497 -30.48 11.19 -22.41
N PRO A 498 -29.75 12.30 -22.72
CA PRO A 498 -28.32 12.22 -23.02
C PRO A 498 -27.49 11.67 -21.86
N ALA A 499 -27.81 12.06 -20.61
CA ALA A 499 -27.13 11.58 -19.41
C ALA A 499 -27.36 10.06 -19.22
N ALA A 500 -28.60 9.60 -19.35
CA ALA A 500 -28.97 8.19 -19.24
C ALA A 500 -28.32 7.34 -20.34
N TYR A 501 -28.30 7.83 -21.58
CA TYR A 501 -27.63 7.14 -22.69
C TYR A 501 -26.12 7.00 -22.46
N LYS A 502 -25.47 8.07 -21.97
CA LYS A 502 -24.06 8.04 -21.57
C LYS A 502 -23.82 7.06 -20.43
N ARG A 503 -24.66 7.10 -19.38
CA ARG A 503 -24.58 6.20 -18.22
C ARG A 503 -24.61 4.74 -18.63
N PHE A 504 -25.49 4.35 -19.55
CA PHE A 504 -25.57 2.99 -20.07
C PHE A 504 -24.33 2.57 -20.87
N ALA A 505 -23.76 3.49 -21.65
CA ALA A 505 -22.52 3.22 -22.39
C ALA A 505 -21.34 2.98 -21.45
N ASP A 506 -21.25 3.75 -20.36
CA ASP A 506 -20.21 3.61 -19.34
C ASP A 506 -20.41 2.31 -18.52
N LEU A 507 -21.65 2.02 -18.10
CA LEU A 507 -22.02 0.78 -17.40
C LEU A 507 -21.56 -0.46 -18.18
N LYS A 508 -21.82 -0.52 -19.49
CA LYS A 508 -21.38 -1.65 -20.34
C LYS A 508 -19.87 -1.86 -20.35
N LYS A 509 -19.09 -0.79 -20.31
CA LYS A 509 -17.62 -0.88 -20.31
C LYS A 509 -17.09 -1.33 -18.94
N GLU A 510 -17.68 -0.80 -17.88
CA GLU A 510 -17.22 -1.02 -16.50
C GLU A 510 -17.60 -2.41 -15.98
N VAL A 511 -18.87 -2.80 -16.12
CA VAL A 511 -19.37 -4.09 -15.61
C VAL A 511 -18.65 -5.27 -16.25
N ARG A 512 -18.44 -5.26 -17.57
CA ARG A 512 -17.81 -6.39 -18.29
C ARG A 512 -16.46 -6.78 -17.68
N ALA A 513 -15.64 -5.79 -17.32
CA ALA A 513 -14.31 -6.05 -16.78
C ALA A 513 -14.34 -6.48 -15.32
N VAL A 514 -15.27 -5.93 -14.52
CA VAL A 514 -15.43 -6.32 -13.11
C VAL A 514 -16.06 -7.71 -13.01
N ALA A 515 -17.12 -7.99 -13.76
CA ALA A 515 -17.74 -9.32 -13.83
C ALA A 515 -16.72 -10.41 -14.16
N ALA A 516 -15.91 -10.23 -15.21
CA ALA A 516 -14.89 -11.21 -15.60
C ALA A 516 -13.81 -11.43 -14.52
N ASP A 517 -13.50 -10.42 -13.72
CA ASP A 517 -12.57 -10.54 -12.59
C ASP A 517 -13.21 -11.32 -11.44
N GLN A 518 -14.47 -11.02 -11.11
CA GLN A 518 -15.18 -11.69 -10.01
C GLN A 518 -15.49 -13.16 -10.32
N VAL A 519 -15.79 -13.51 -11.57
CA VAL A 519 -15.90 -14.90 -12.04
C VAL A 519 -14.60 -15.67 -11.76
N LYS A 520 -13.44 -15.09 -12.10
CA LYS A 520 -12.14 -15.71 -11.82
C LYS A 520 -11.88 -15.85 -10.32
N ARG A 521 -12.24 -14.84 -9.53
CA ARG A 521 -12.04 -14.86 -8.07
C ARG A 521 -12.89 -15.93 -7.40
N LEU A 522 -14.13 -16.12 -7.84
CA LEU A 522 -15.01 -17.18 -7.36
C LEU A 522 -14.49 -18.56 -7.79
N GLU A 523 -14.04 -18.74 -9.02
CA GLU A 523 -13.40 -20.00 -9.44
C GLU A 523 -12.15 -20.31 -8.59
N GLN A 524 -11.31 -19.31 -8.30
CA GLN A 524 -10.17 -19.49 -7.40
C GLN A 524 -10.59 -19.78 -5.95
N ALA A 525 -11.69 -19.20 -5.48
CA ALA A 525 -12.24 -19.48 -4.16
C ALA A 525 -12.74 -20.93 -4.03
N MET A 526 -13.31 -21.49 -5.11
CA MET A 526 -13.68 -22.91 -5.19
C MET A 526 -12.45 -23.82 -5.05
N ILE A 527 -11.36 -23.47 -5.73
CA ILE A 527 -10.12 -24.25 -5.73
C ILE A 527 -9.39 -24.16 -4.38
N SER A 528 -9.32 -22.97 -3.79
CA SER A 528 -8.61 -22.74 -2.52
C SER A 528 -9.43 -23.10 -1.28
N GLY A 529 -10.71 -23.46 -1.43
CA GLY A 529 -11.61 -23.74 -0.31
C GLY A 529 -11.92 -22.51 0.54
N ARG A 530 -11.86 -21.31 -0.05
CA ARG A 530 -12.15 -20.06 0.66
C ARG A 530 -13.59 -20.08 1.19
N SER A 531 -13.74 -19.66 2.45
CA SER A 531 -15.03 -19.51 3.09
C SER A 531 -15.39 -18.04 3.38
N TRP A 532 -16.68 -17.77 3.49
CA TRP A 532 -17.26 -16.53 4.00
C TRP A 532 -18.10 -16.83 5.22
N THR A 533 -18.21 -15.89 6.15
CA THR A 533 -19.26 -15.99 7.18
C THR A 533 -20.64 -15.87 6.53
N ARG A 534 -21.70 -16.36 7.20
CA ARG A 534 -23.09 -16.21 6.73
C ARG A 534 -23.44 -14.75 6.40
N ASP A 535 -23.07 -13.84 7.30
CA ASP A 535 -23.33 -12.40 7.14
C ASP A 535 -22.56 -11.80 5.96
N GLU A 536 -21.29 -12.16 5.79
CA GLU A 536 -20.51 -11.72 4.63
C GLU A 536 -21.10 -12.24 3.33
N PHE A 537 -21.41 -13.54 3.24
CA PHE A 537 -22.04 -14.12 2.05
C PHE A 537 -23.33 -13.39 1.69
N GLY A 538 -24.18 -13.11 2.67
CA GLY A 538 -25.42 -12.33 2.46
C GLY A 538 -25.14 -10.91 1.97
N LYS A 539 -24.21 -10.17 2.59
CA LYS A 539 -23.99 -8.75 2.29
C LYS A 539 -23.15 -8.49 1.03
N VAL A 540 -22.04 -9.22 0.88
CA VAL A 540 -21.04 -8.92 -0.16
C VAL A 540 -21.19 -9.79 -1.41
N LEU A 541 -21.94 -10.89 -1.35
CA LEU A 541 -22.18 -11.79 -2.48
C LEU A 541 -23.67 -11.85 -2.87
N ALA A 542 -24.48 -12.59 -2.11
CA ALA A 542 -25.87 -12.90 -2.49
C ALA A 542 -26.77 -11.65 -2.56
N GLY A 543 -26.56 -10.68 -1.67
CA GLY A 543 -27.29 -9.40 -1.64
C GLY A 543 -26.62 -8.29 -2.43
N HIS A 544 -25.45 -8.52 -3.04
CA HIS A 544 -24.77 -7.48 -3.80
C HIS A 544 -25.47 -7.25 -5.16
N PRO A 545 -25.80 -6.01 -5.56
CA PRO A 545 -26.57 -5.71 -6.78
C PRO A 545 -26.04 -6.34 -8.07
N LEU A 546 -24.71 -6.31 -8.27
CA LEU A 546 -24.07 -7.00 -9.39
C LEU A 546 -23.81 -8.50 -9.15
N LEU A 547 -23.20 -8.88 -8.01
CA LEU A 547 -22.70 -10.25 -7.81
C LEU A 547 -23.80 -11.28 -7.60
N ARG A 548 -25.00 -10.87 -7.16
CA ARG A 548 -26.17 -11.76 -7.07
C ARG A 548 -26.44 -12.52 -8.37
N HIS A 549 -26.18 -11.89 -9.51
CA HIS A 549 -26.35 -12.50 -10.83
C HIS A 549 -25.34 -13.63 -11.12
N ILE A 550 -24.18 -13.64 -10.46
CA ILE A 550 -23.20 -14.74 -10.53
C ILE A 550 -23.55 -15.80 -9.49
N VAL A 551 -23.81 -15.36 -8.26
CA VAL A 551 -24.04 -16.21 -7.08
C VAL A 551 -25.21 -17.15 -7.29
N ARG A 552 -26.31 -16.70 -7.91
CA ARG A 552 -27.49 -17.54 -8.21
C ARG A 552 -27.25 -18.67 -9.20
N ARG A 553 -26.10 -18.66 -9.90
CA ARG A 553 -25.72 -19.63 -10.93
C ARG A 553 -24.60 -20.56 -10.47
N LEU A 554 -24.46 -20.70 -9.15
CA LEU A 554 -23.50 -21.59 -8.52
C LEU A 554 -24.18 -22.34 -7.38
N VAL A 555 -23.71 -23.57 -7.11
CA VAL A 555 -24.07 -24.33 -5.91
C VAL A 555 -23.14 -23.91 -4.79
N TRP A 556 -23.68 -23.70 -3.59
CA TRP A 556 -22.94 -23.26 -2.41
C TRP A 556 -23.04 -24.32 -1.30
N SER A 557 -22.11 -24.28 -0.36
CA SER A 557 -22.12 -25.16 0.81
C SER A 557 -22.03 -24.37 2.10
N ALA A 558 -22.81 -24.77 3.11
CA ALA A 558 -22.66 -24.32 4.49
C ALA A 558 -22.41 -25.56 5.34
N GLY A 559 -21.14 -25.78 5.68
CA GLY A 559 -20.69 -27.07 6.22
C GLY A 559 -21.07 -28.25 5.33
N PRO A 560 -21.74 -29.29 5.85
CA PRO A 560 -22.17 -30.45 5.06
C PRO A 560 -23.45 -30.19 4.26
N ALA A 561 -24.11 -29.03 4.37
CA ALA A 561 -25.33 -28.74 3.62
C ALA A 561 -25.01 -28.01 2.31
N ARG A 562 -25.83 -28.22 1.28
CA ARG A 562 -25.67 -27.64 -0.07
C ARG A 562 -26.94 -26.90 -0.46
N PHE A 563 -26.79 -25.76 -1.12
CA PHE A 563 -27.90 -24.90 -1.49
C PHE A 563 -27.60 -24.06 -2.74
N ARG A 564 -28.66 -23.52 -3.35
CA ARG A 564 -28.60 -22.50 -4.40
C ARG A 564 -29.31 -21.23 -3.93
N VAL A 565 -29.05 -20.11 -4.61
CA VAL A 565 -29.81 -18.87 -4.43
C VAL A 565 -30.85 -18.75 -5.54
N ALA A 566 -32.12 -18.62 -5.18
CA ALA A 566 -33.24 -18.46 -6.10
C ALA A 566 -33.32 -17.03 -6.69
N GLU A 567 -34.21 -16.81 -7.66
CA GLU A 567 -34.34 -15.51 -8.33
C GLU A 567 -34.75 -14.37 -7.40
N ASP A 568 -35.61 -14.67 -6.41
CA ASP A 568 -36.07 -13.74 -5.38
C ASP A 568 -35.05 -13.55 -4.23
N GLY A 569 -33.90 -14.22 -4.30
CA GLY A 569 -32.84 -14.15 -3.29
C GLY A 569 -33.01 -15.11 -2.11
N THR A 570 -34.07 -15.93 -2.09
CA THR A 570 -34.22 -17.02 -1.11
C THR A 570 -33.23 -18.16 -1.41
N TYR A 571 -33.09 -19.10 -0.47
CA TYR A 571 -32.23 -20.26 -0.63
C TYR A 571 -33.07 -21.52 -0.80
N ALA A 572 -32.60 -22.41 -1.66
CA ALA A 572 -33.24 -23.71 -1.91
C ALA A 572 -32.21 -24.84 -1.90
N ASP A 573 -32.62 -26.02 -1.48
CA ASP A 573 -31.80 -27.23 -1.52
C ASP A 573 -31.88 -27.95 -2.88
N VAL A 574 -31.35 -29.18 -2.95
CA VAL A 574 -31.33 -29.99 -4.18
C VAL A 574 -32.72 -30.46 -4.63
N HIS A 575 -33.72 -30.43 -3.75
CA HIS A 575 -35.11 -30.80 -4.02
C HIS A 575 -36.00 -29.58 -4.32
N ASP A 576 -35.39 -28.40 -4.42
CA ASP A 576 -36.07 -27.11 -4.53
C ASP A 576 -36.90 -26.71 -3.28
N ASP A 577 -36.65 -27.36 -2.15
CA ASP A 577 -37.29 -27.02 -0.89
C ASP A 577 -36.60 -25.82 -0.23
N ALA A 578 -37.37 -25.02 0.52
CA ALA A 578 -36.87 -23.84 1.22
C ALA A 578 -35.72 -24.21 2.18
N PHE A 579 -34.59 -23.52 2.03
CA PHE A 579 -33.37 -23.81 2.79
C PHE A 579 -33.04 -22.70 3.79
N ASP A 580 -33.09 -23.02 5.08
CA ASP A 580 -32.63 -22.12 6.14
C ASP A 580 -31.11 -22.19 6.27
N LEU A 581 -30.40 -21.17 5.77
CA LEU A 581 -28.93 -21.12 5.83
C LEU A 581 -28.42 -21.16 7.28
N PRO A 582 -27.71 -22.21 7.72
CA PRO A 582 -27.17 -22.30 9.07
C PRO A 582 -26.07 -21.26 9.31
N ASP A 583 -25.75 -21.01 10.57
CA ASP A 583 -24.62 -20.15 10.97
C ASP A 583 -23.28 -20.88 10.86
N GLU A 584 -22.99 -21.37 9.65
CA GLU A 584 -21.75 -22.05 9.29
C GLU A 584 -21.02 -21.29 8.18
N PRO A 585 -19.69 -21.44 8.05
CA PRO A 585 -18.94 -20.84 6.95
C PRO A 585 -19.49 -21.32 5.60
N VAL A 586 -19.82 -20.36 4.75
CA VAL A 586 -20.28 -20.61 3.39
C VAL A 586 -19.06 -20.77 2.49
N THR A 587 -19.01 -21.85 1.73
CA THR A 587 -17.96 -22.14 0.74
C THR A 587 -18.57 -22.40 -0.62
N LEU A 588 -17.72 -22.33 -1.64
CA LEU A 588 -18.07 -22.73 -3.00
C LEU A 588 -17.48 -24.12 -3.25
N PRO A 589 -18.26 -25.21 -3.18
CA PRO A 589 -17.73 -26.56 -3.25
C PRO A 589 -17.20 -26.89 -4.66
N HIS A 590 -16.02 -27.51 -4.71
CA HIS A 590 -15.49 -28.18 -5.89
C HIS A 590 -16.30 -29.46 -6.17
N PRO A 591 -16.55 -29.87 -7.44
CA PRO A 591 -17.35 -31.06 -7.76
C PRO A 591 -16.82 -32.37 -7.15
N VAL A 592 -15.51 -32.49 -6.93
CA VAL A 592 -14.91 -33.65 -6.22
C VAL A 592 -15.46 -33.83 -4.79
N LEU A 593 -16.05 -32.79 -4.19
CA LEU A 593 -16.65 -32.81 -2.86
C LEU A 593 -18.18 -32.94 -2.88
N LEU A 594 -18.78 -33.01 -4.07
CA LEU A 594 -20.23 -33.10 -4.26
C LEU A 594 -20.66 -34.56 -4.44
N THR A 595 -21.36 -35.10 -3.46
CA THR A 595 -21.93 -36.46 -3.52
C THR A 595 -23.21 -36.54 -4.34
N ASP A 596 -23.88 -35.40 -4.53
CA ASP A 596 -25.17 -35.18 -5.18
C ASP A 596 -25.01 -34.42 -6.53
N LEU A 597 -23.82 -34.51 -7.13
CA LEU A 597 -23.44 -33.76 -8.34
C LEU A 597 -24.46 -33.87 -9.48
N ALA A 598 -24.96 -35.08 -9.76
CA ALA A 598 -25.92 -35.33 -10.83
C ALA A 598 -27.27 -34.65 -10.58
N ALA A 599 -27.76 -34.68 -9.33
CA ALA A 599 -29.02 -34.04 -8.96
C ALA A 599 -28.91 -32.51 -9.05
N TRP A 600 -27.81 -31.93 -8.60
CA TRP A 600 -27.55 -30.49 -8.79
C TRP A 600 -27.44 -30.11 -10.27
N ALA A 601 -26.82 -30.95 -11.10
CA ALA A 601 -26.73 -30.71 -12.53
C ALA A 601 -28.11 -30.71 -13.21
N GLU A 602 -29.01 -31.60 -12.79
CA GLU A 602 -30.40 -31.66 -13.26
C GLU A 602 -31.18 -30.40 -12.86
N VAL A 603 -31.13 -29.99 -11.58
CA VAL A 603 -31.75 -28.74 -11.11
C VAL A 603 -31.27 -27.55 -11.93
N PHE A 604 -29.96 -27.42 -12.16
CA PHE A 604 -29.44 -26.29 -12.93
C PHE A 604 -29.84 -26.32 -14.41
N ALA A 605 -30.01 -27.51 -14.99
CA ALA A 605 -30.53 -27.67 -16.34
C ALA A 605 -32.01 -27.29 -16.43
N ASP A 606 -32.83 -27.69 -15.46
CA ASP A 606 -34.27 -27.41 -15.41
C ASP A 606 -34.58 -25.90 -15.32
N TYR A 607 -33.76 -25.14 -14.58
CA TYR A 607 -33.85 -23.69 -14.50
C TYR A 607 -33.05 -22.95 -15.59
N GLU A 608 -32.48 -23.67 -16.57
CA GLU A 608 -31.63 -23.11 -17.64
C GLU A 608 -30.47 -22.24 -17.13
N LEU A 609 -29.89 -22.58 -15.97
CA LEU A 609 -28.86 -21.79 -15.32
C LEU A 609 -27.45 -22.12 -15.85
N LEU A 610 -26.96 -21.31 -16.80
CA LEU A 610 -25.58 -21.42 -17.27
C LEU A 610 -24.57 -20.96 -16.22
N GLN A 611 -23.67 -21.86 -15.81
CA GLN A 611 -22.64 -21.56 -14.82
C GLN A 611 -21.58 -20.60 -15.37
N PRO A 612 -21.13 -19.61 -14.57
CA PRO A 612 -20.16 -18.60 -15.00
C PRO A 612 -18.75 -19.17 -15.26
N PHE A 613 -18.44 -20.32 -14.67
CA PHE A 613 -17.29 -21.18 -14.93
C PHE A 613 -17.73 -22.63 -14.67
N PRO A 614 -17.01 -23.64 -15.14
CA PRO A 614 -17.36 -25.03 -14.88
C PRO A 614 -17.21 -25.29 -13.37
N GLN A 615 -18.33 -25.46 -12.67
CA GLN A 615 -18.37 -26.01 -11.31
C GLN A 615 -18.90 -27.44 -11.37
N LEU A 616 -20.16 -27.64 -11.76
CA LEU A 616 -20.78 -28.97 -11.84
C LEU A 616 -20.22 -29.79 -13.01
N GLY A 617 -19.93 -29.14 -14.13
CA GLY A 617 -19.34 -29.76 -15.32
C GLY A 617 -17.80 -29.77 -15.32
N ARG A 618 -17.14 -29.46 -14.20
CA ARG A 618 -15.67 -29.44 -14.13
C ARG A 618 -15.13 -30.86 -13.99
N THR A 619 -14.20 -31.21 -14.88
CA THR A 619 -13.56 -32.52 -14.88
C THR A 619 -12.80 -32.75 -13.57
N VAL A 620 -13.11 -33.86 -12.91
CA VAL A 620 -12.38 -34.34 -11.73
C VAL A 620 -11.28 -35.29 -12.21
N HIS A 621 -10.07 -35.07 -11.72
CA HIS A 621 -8.91 -35.93 -12.00
C HIS A 621 -8.46 -36.61 -10.70
N GLU A 622 -8.24 -37.92 -10.78
CA GLU A 622 -7.77 -38.72 -9.64
C GLU A 622 -6.29 -39.12 -9.83
N PRO A 623 -5.53 -39.32 -8.74
CA PRO A 623 -4.21 -39.93 -8.81
C PRO A 623 -4.31 -41.35 -9.39
N ALA A 624 -3.35 -41.73 -10.23
CA ALA A 624 -3.20 -43.14 -10.61
C ALA A 624 -2.69 -43.97 -9.42
N ASP A 625 -2.78 -45.30 -9.54
CA ASP A 625 -2.32 -46.23 -8.49
C ASP A 625 -0.89 -45.91 -8.00
N GLY A 626 -0.75 -45.64 -6.70
CA GLY A 626 0.52 -45.31 -6.07
C GLY A 626 0.93 -43.83 -6.13
N GLU A 627 0.31 -42.99 -6.97
CA GLU A 627 0.65 -41.57 -7.06
C GLU A 627 0.23 -40.75 -5.82
N GLY A 628 -0.82 -41.20 -5.09
CA GLY A 628 -1.28 -40.52 -3.86
C GLY A 628 -0.18 -40.34 -2.81
N THR A 629 0.63 -41.38 -2.59
CA THR A 629 1.74 -41.37 -1.61
C THR A 629 3.07 -40.88 -2.20
N ALA A 630 3.10 -40.59 -3.50
CA ALA A 630 4.29 -40.14 -4.20
C ALA A 630 4.49 -38.63 -4.04
N SER A 631 5.74 -38.19 -4.12
CA SER A 631 6.11 -36.77 -4.22
C SER A 631 6.53 -36.37 -5.64
N ARG A 632 6.47 -37.30 -6.60
CA ARG A 632 6.92 -37.13 -8.00
C ARG A 632 5.93 -37.83 -8.94
N LEU A 633 5.55 -37.17 -10.02
CA LEU A 633 4.61 -37.67 -11.03
C LEU A 633 5.34 -37.99 -12.33
N THR A 634 5.78 -39.24 -12.47
CA THR A 634 6.58 -39.67 -13.62
C THR A 634 5.81 -39.68 -14.94
N ARG A 635 4.46 -39.81 -14.92
CA ARG A 635 3.65 -39.85 -16.15
C ARG A 635 3.71 -38.58 -17.00
N PHE A 636 4.04 -37.44 -16.39
CA PHE A 636 4.15 -36.15 -17.09
C PHE A 636 5.57 -35.83 -17.56
N GLU A 637 6.57 -36.65 -17.20
CA GLU A 637 7.98 -36.43 -17.51
C GLU A 637 8.33 -36.85 -18.94
N GLY A 638 9.27 -36.15 -19.56
CA GLY A 638 9.62 -36.30 -20.98
C GLY A 638 8.58 -35.69 -21.93
N ALA A 639 7.59 -34.95 -21.43
CA ALA A 639 6.63 -34.24 -22.28
C ALA A 639 7.27 -32.99 -22.88
N SER A 640 7.14 -32.81 -24.20
CA SER A 640 7.61 -31.60 -24.90
C SER A 640 6.54 -30.52 -24.91
N VAL A 641 6.85 -29.36 -24.33
CA VAL A 641 5.93 -28.25 -24.15
C VAL A 641 6.53 -26.96 -24.74
N PRO A 642 5.81 -26.24 -25.62
CA PRO A 642 6.28 -24.94 -26.10
C PRO A 642 6.35 -23.89 -24.97
N ASN A 643 7.20 -22.87 -25.13
CA ASN A 643 7.31 -21.79 -24.13
C ASN A 643 5.99 -21.02 -23.91
N GLY A 644 5.12 -20.93 -24.93
CA GLY A 644 3.85 -20.19 -24.87
C GLY A 644 2.94 -20.64 -23.71
N PRO A 645 2.54 -21.92 -23.64
CA PRO A 645 1.81 -22.49 -22.51
C PRO A 645 2.49 -22.27 -21.15
N ILE A 646 3.83 -22.41 -21.06
CA ILE A 646 4.58 -22.19 -19.82
C ILE A 646 4.50 -20.73 -19.37
N PHE A 647 4.63 -19.76 -20.28
CA PHE A 647 4.37 -18.36 -19.97
C PHE A 647 2.90 -18.11 -19.61
N GLY A 648 1.97 -18.87 -20.17
CA GLY A 648 0.56 -18.87 -19.75
C GLY A 648 0.40 -19.20 -18.27
N LEU A 649 1.14 -20.19 -17.75
CA LEU A 649 1.13 -20.57 -16.33
C LEU A 649 1.53 -19.40 -15.42
N THR A 650 2.48 -18.55 -15.83
CA THR A 650 2.89 -17.40 -15.02
C THR A 650 1.76 -16.38 -14.80
N ARG A 651 0.79 -16.31 -15.72
CA ARG A 651 -0.42 -15.49 -15.55
C ARG A 651 -1.46 -16.15 -14.63
N ALA A 652 -1.32 -17.45 -14.40
CA ALA A 652 -2.13 -18.28 -13.52
C ALA A 652 -1.46 -18.51 -12.14
N GLY A 653 -0.51 -17.66 -11.74
CA GLY A 653 0.11 -17.69 -10.42
C GLY A 653 1.43 -18.45 -10.30
N TRP A 654 1.90 -19.08 -11.38
CA TRP A 654 3.19 -19.77 -11.37
C TRP A 654 4.37 -18.80 -11.41
N THR A 655 5.48 -19.19 -10.79
CA THR A 655 6.70 -18.39 -10.67
C THR A 655 7.88 -19.12 -11.31
N LEU A 656 8.56 -18.46 -12.24
CA LEU A 656 9.85 -18.93 -12.77
C LEU A 656 10.92 -18.83 -11.68
N GLY A 657 11.77 -19.85 -11.58
CA GLY A 657 12.87 -19.94 -10.62
C GLY A 657 13.95 -18.88 -10.83
N ALA A 658 15.01 -18.92 -10.02
CA ALA A 658 16.10 -17.95 -10.11
C ALA A 658 16.80 -18.00 -11.50
N LYS A 659 17.38 -16.86 -11.89
CA LYS A 659 18.22 -16.81 -13.09
C LYS A 659 19.57 -17.47 -12.81
N GLU A 660 19.92 -18.44 -13.63
CA GLU A 660 21.21 -19.11 -13.59
C GLU A 660 22.26 -18.37 -14.44
N THR A 661 23.51 -18.81 -14.34
CA THR A 661 24.60 -18.38 -15.22
C THR A 661 24.21 -18.61 -16.69
N GLY A 662 24.31 -17.58 -17.53
CA GLY A 662 23.82 -17.61 -18.92
C GLY A 662 22.36 -17.14 -19.10
N GLY A 663 21.64 -16.87 -18.01
CA GLY A 663 20.30 -16.26 -18.02
C GLY A 663 19.14 -17.23 -18.21
N TYR A 664 19.40 -18.54 -18.10
CA TYR A 664 18.37 -19.59 -18.12
C TYR A 664 17.59 -19.63 -16.81
N GLN A 665 16.32 -20.02 -16.90
CA GLN A 665 15.47 -20.39 -15.78
C GLN A 665 14.93 -21.80 -16.06
N ARG A 666 15.45 -22.81 -15.37
CA ARG A 666 15.11 -24.23 -15.56
C ARG A 666 13.99 -24.74 -14.65
N GLN A 667 13.39 -23.85 -13.89
CA GLN A 667 12.36 -24.21 -12.92
C GLN A 667 11.16 -23.30 -13.06
N ILE A 668 9.97 -23.87 -12.94
CA ILE A 668 8.74 -23.13 -12.70
C ILE A 668 7.96 -23.80 -11.57
N SER A 669 7.40 -23.02 -10.67
CA SER A 669 6.71 -23.53 -9.48
C SER A 669 5.38 -22.83 -9.22
N LEU A 670 4.46 -23.53 -8.59
CA LEU A 670 3.19 -23.02 -8.07
C LEU A 670 3.12 -23.26 -6.56
N GLU A 671 2.82 -22.23 -5.79
CA GLU A 671 2.52 -22.37 -4.36
C GLU A 671 1.08 -22.83 -4.17
N LEU A 672 0.89 -23.92 -3.42
CA LEU A 672 -0.39 -24.58 -3.17
C LEU A 672 -0.92 -24.32 -1.75
N GLY A 673 -0.29 -23.39 -1.01
CA GLY A 673 -0.59 -23.09 0.39
C GLY A 673 0.30 -23.85 1.38
N GLU A 674 0.44 -23.33 2.60
CA GLU A 674 1.21 -23.95 3.71
C GLU A 674 2.66 -24.38 3.34
N LYS A 675 3.37 -23.59 2.53
CA LYS A 675 4.71 -23.91 1.99
C LYS A 675 4.74 -25.20 1.14
N ARG A 676 3.63 -25.62 0.55
CA ARG A 676 3.57 -26.74 -0.39
C ARG A 676 3.69 -26.18 -1.80
N TYR A 677 4.54 -26.80 -2.63
CA TYR A 677 4.83 -26.33 -3.98
C TYR A 677 4.74 -27.48 -4.97
N LEU A 678 4.14 -27.21 -6.13
CA LEU A 678 4.34 -28.02 -7.33
C LEU A 678 5.47 -27.41 -8.14
N VAL A 679 6.46 -28.22 -8.48
CA VAL A 679 7.69 -27.79 -9.13
C VAL A 679 7.91 -28.60 -10.40
N LEU A 680 8.12 -27.89 -11.51
CA LEU A 680 8.46 -28.45 -12.81
C LEU A 680 9.89 -28.05 -13.15
N TYR A 681 10.70 -29.04 -13.54
CA TYR A 681 12.03 -28.83 -14.09
C TYR A 681 11.96 -28.89 -15.62
N LEU A 682 12.61 -27.93 -16.26
CA LEU A 682 12.55 -27.65 -17.69
C LEU A 682 13.95 -27.74 -18.29
N GLU A 683 14.10 -28.52 -19.34
CA GLU A 683 15.36 -28.61 -20.11
C GLU A 683 15.10 -28.18 -21.57
N PRO A 684 15.94 -27.30 -22.18
CA PRO A 684 17.18 -26.70 -21.65
C PRO A 684 16.98 -25.52 -20.68
N GLY A 685 15.74 -25.13 -20.40
CA GLY A 685 15.38 -23.96 -19.62
C GLY A 685 15.03 -22.74 -20.48
N ILE A 686 14.32 -21.78 -19.89
CA ILE A 686 13.80 -20.60 -20.61
C ILE A 686 14.74 -19.40 -20.42
N ARG A 687 15.12 -18.76 -21.53
CA ARG A 687 15.75 -17.42 -21.53
C ARG A 687 14.70 -16.35 -21.77
N VAL A 688 14.22 -15.67 -20.72
CA VAL A 688 13.07 -14.73 -20.85
C VAL A 688 13.29 -13.58 -21.83
N LEU A 689 14.54 -13.17 -22.06
CA LEU A 689 14.86 -12.08 -23.02
C LEU A 689 14.99 -12.56 -24.46
N THR A 690 15.29 -13.84 -24.68
CA THR A 690 15.44 -14.47 -26.00
C THR A 690 14.80 -15.88 -26.00
N PRO A 691 13.49 -15.98 -25.74
CA PRO A 691 12.80 -17.27 -25.61
C PRO A 691 12.78 -18.08 -26.90
N GLU A 692 13.06 -17.46 -28.05
CA GLU A 692 13.22 -18.09 -29.36
C GLU A 692 14.46 -19.01 -29.46
N ASP A 693 15.47 -18.84 -28.59
CA ASP A 693 16.67 -19.68 -28.59
C ASP A 693 16.39 -21.13 -28.13
N ALA A 694 15.33 -21.32 -27.35
CA ALA A 694 14.87 -22.61 -26.85
C ALA A 694 13.32 -22.61 -26.82
N PRO A 695 12.65 -22.75 -27.99
CA PRO A 695 11.21 -22.52 -28.11
C PRO A 695 10.35 -23.63 -27.51
N VAL A 696 10.95 -24.80 -27.25
CA VAL A 696 10.32 -26.01 -26.69
C VAL A 696 11.15 -26.46 -25.50
N GLN A 697 10.45 -26.85 -24.43
CA GLN A 697 11.03 -27.41 -23.21
C GLN A 697 10.59 -28.86 -23.07
N GLU A 698 11.48 -29.70 -22.57
CA GLU A 698 11.12 -31.00 -22.02
C GLU A 698 10.85 -30.83 -20.52
N ILE A 699 9.74 -31.42 -20.03
CA ILE A 699 9.50 -31.54 -18.59
C ILE A 699 10.36 -32.68 -18.06
N GLU A 700 11.47 -32.37 -17.40
CA GLU A 700 12.40 -33.37 -16.87
C GLU A 700 11.85 -34.03 -15.59
N GLU A 701 11.25 -33.23 -14.70
CA GLU A 701 10.72 -33.70 -13.43
C GLU A 701 9.49 -32.90 -13.01
N VAL A 702 8.49 -33.59 -12.47
CA VAL A 702 7.30 -33.00 -11.84
C VAL A 702 7.23 -33.48 -10.40
N ARG A 703 7.36 -32.57 -9.43
CA ARG A 703 7.40 -32.94 -8.02
C ARG A 703 6.62 -32.00 -7.10
N LEU A 704 6.17 -32.55 -5.98
CA LEU A 704 5.73 -31.79 -4.81
C LEU A 704 6.89 -31.58 -3.84
N ALA A 705 6.94 -30.40 -3.23
CA ALA A 705 8.01 -30.00 -2.34
C ALA A 705 7.53 -29.03 -1.24
N ALA A 706 8.33 -28.89 -0.18
CA ALA A 706 8.12 -27.91 0.89
C ALA A 706 8.78 -26.54 0.60
N SER A 707 9.40 -26.39 -0.58
CA SER A 707 9.98 -25.14 -1.04
C SER A 707 9.84 -24.98 -2.55
N SER A 708 9.82 -23.74 -3.01
CA SER A 708 9.77 -23.39 -4.43
C SER A 708 10.95 -23.92 -5.26
N HIS A 709 12.03 -24.34 -4.59
CA HIS A 709 13.24 -24.88 -5.22
C HIS A 709 13.27 -26.43 -5.24
N GLY A 710 12.22 -27.09 -4.76
CA GLY A 710 12.11 -28.56 -4.77
C GLY A 710 12.61 -29.26 -3.52
N ALA A 711 12.89 -28.54 -2.42
CA ALA A 711 13.36 -29.13 -1.17
C ALA A 711 12.19 -29.59 -0.27
N GLY A 712 12.40 -30.66 0.49
CA GLY A 712 11.38 -31.28 1.33
C GLY A 712 10.48 -32.26 0.57
N LYS A 713 9.83 -33.16 1.31
CA LYS A 713 8.92 -34.18 0.76
C LYS A 713 7.48 -33.81 1.15
N VAL A 714 6.62 -33.70 0.15
CA VAL A 714 5.17 -33.53 0.27
C VAL A 714 4.50 -34.56 -0.64
N THR A 715 3.41 -35.17 -0.22
CA THR A 715 2.67 -36.16 -1.04
C THR A 715 1.35 -35.60 -1.58
N PHE A 716 0.77 -36.24 -2.59
CA PHE A 716 -0.53 -35.81 -3.14
C PHE A 716 -1.69 -36.05 -2.16
N GLU A 717 -1.61 -37.08 -1.32
CA GLU A 717 -2.55 -37.28 -0.21
C GLU A 717 -2.60 -36.07 0.74
N GLU A 718 -1.44 -35.46 1.02
CA GLU A 718 -1.36 -34.29 1.90
C GLU A 718 -2.01 -33.04 1.28
N LEU A 719 -2.11 -32.94 -0.05
CA LEU A 719 -2.75 -31.81 -0.75
C LEU A 719 -4.28 -31.82 -0.63
N GLY A 720 -4.87 -32.97 -0.36
CA GLY A 720 -6.32 -33.16 -0.42
C GLY A 720 -6.87 -33.26 -1.85
N PRO A 721 -8.14 -33.67 -2.01
CA PRO A 721 -8.70 -34.08 -3.28
C PRO A 721 -8.86 -32.93 -4.29
N VAL A 722 -9.17 -31.71 -3.81
CA VAL A 722 -9.39 -30.53 -4.68
C VAL A 722 -8.10 -30.12 -5.38
N LEU A 723 -7.05 -29.80 -4.61
CA LEU A 723 -5.77 -29.37 -5.17
C LEU A 723 -5.12 -30.46 -6.02
N THR A 724 -5.30 -31.73 -5.65
CA THR A 724 -4.86 -32.87 -6.45
C THR A 724 -5.51 -32.88 -7.83
N SER A 725 -6.84 -32.81 -7.90
CA SER A 725 -7.57 -32.75 -9.17
C SER A 725 -7.13 -31.57 -10.03
N GLU A 726 -6.92 -30.39 -9.43
CA GLU A 726 -6.51 -29.16 -10.12
C GLU A 726 -5.08 -29.20 -10.66
N VAL A 727 -4.16 -29.78 -9.90
CA VAL A 727 -2.78 -30.00 -10.34
C VAL A 727 -2.75 -30.95 -11.52
N LEU A 728 -3.47 -32.07 -11.43
CA LEU A 728 -3.54 -33.06 -12.50
C LEU A 728 -4.22 -32.50 -13.75
N ALA A 729 -5.29 -31.72 -13.61
CA ALA A 729 -5.92 -31.01 -14.72
C ALA A 729 -4.94 -30.06 -15.43
N THR A 730 -4.17 -29.30 -14.64
CA THR A 730 -3.17 -28.35 -15.16
C THR A 730 -2.07 -29.07 -15.92
N LEU A 731 -1.53 -30.16 -15.36
CA LEU A 731 -0.48 -30.96 -15.99
C LEU A 731 -0.97 -31.68 -17.25
N THR A 732 -2.18 -32.23 -17.21
CA THR A 732 -2.82 -32.88 -18.38
C THR A 732 -2.99 -31.89 -19.52
N LYS A 733 -3.48 -30.67 -19.21
CA LYS A 733 -3.62 -29.60 -20.21
C LYS A 733 -2.27 -29.11 -20.75
N LEU A 734 -1.25 -29.03 -19.91
CA LEU A 734 0.07 -28.55 -20.28
C LEU A 734 0.80 -29.53 -21.22
N THR A 735 0.70 -30.83 -20.92
CA THR A 735 1.46 -31.89 -21.59
C THR A 735 0.68 -32.58 -22.70
N GLY A 736 -0.64 -32.49 -22.70
CA GLY A 736 -1.51 -33.30 -23.55
C GLY A 736 -1.55 -34.78 -23.17
N ARG A 737 -0.90 -35.19 -22.08
CA ARG A 737 -0.91 -36.57 -21.55
C ARG A 737 -1.98 -36.67 -20.47
N GLY A 738 -3.03 -37.45 -20.73
CA GLY A 738 -4.05 -37.80 -19.74
C GLY A 738 -3.93 -39.26 -19.33
N GLU A 739 -4.85 -39.75 -18.50
CA GLU A 739 -5.05 -41.20 -18.31
C GLU A 739 -5.33 -41.83 -19.67
N GLU A 740 -4.33 -42.51 -20.25
CA GLU A 740 -4.62 -43.61 -21.15
C GLU A 740 -5.25 -44.70 -20.28
N ALA A 741 -6.50 -45.03 -20.62
CA ALA A 741 -7.39 -45.95 -19.92
C ALA A 741 -6.81 -47.35 -19.70
#